data_AF-A0A077ZAM5-F1
#
_entry.id   AF-A0A077ZAM5-F1
#
_cell.length_a   1.000
_cell.length_b   1.000
_cell.length_c   1.000
_cell.angle_alpha   90.00
_cell.angle_beta   90.00
_cell.angle_gamma   90.00
#
_symmetry.space_group_name_H-M   'P 1'
#
loop_
_entity.id
_entity.type
_entity.pdbx_description
1 polymer ?
#
loop_
_entity_poly.entity_id
_entity_poly.type
_entity_poly.pdbx_seq_one_letter_code
_entity_poly.pdbx_strand_id
1 'polypeptide(L)'
;MATNIFASLKNKASVGVIREIPEEGLVEIAHPRGVIGSVTPTTNPTITPLGNGLMALKGKNAMIVSPHPRSKKTTKETIELMREALVSVGTPRDLLQVIEEPSIELSQELMKSVDLIVATGGPGLVKSAYSSGHPAYGVGPGNVQAILDRDFDVEVAAELSVIGRSFDNGIVCACQQSLFYPQEKEIEVLDALRAKQAAVFTEEADLTKLRDTLFIDGKANPAMIGQDPQVIAEAAGVEIPEDSQIIAVKVDAVGSEELFCKEKMAPVLALKSYDDFEEGIAFAQENLLLEGSGHSAGLFSHSKEHQLYAGEVLPVSRLVVNQPTIDAGGSPANGLNPTVSLGCGVQKIRIGVVCANDEITVQSVFNEKVKEYLEPVLIGDEIKIQTILAQHNFSAQVVPAETEEECAAIGVKMAKNNELDFLMKGHLQTRTFLKAVVDREKGIATSKLLSHVALNEIPTYHKLLLTTDGGMVTSPSKEEKKILIQHGIEVMNKIGVAKPKVGLLAAAEKVNPKITSSVEAEEIMQEFQNEAPDSCWIDGPISLDLSLSKEVARIKHYESPVAGDADIVVGPDITTMNVLGKSLTILAGAKMAGLIMGASVPIVMQEVKQMKILAINPGSTSTKVSYYVDGEIIKEQGISHSTEELQKFQNVVDQMEFRRDILLAFMKKEGIDPKELDAVAGRGGSLPPVSSGAYEVNDDMIYYLKNVTQIEHPSNLGAILAHEIKEQGSEKTIALIYDPVSVDEFEEVARISGLKGIERKSIGHALNMRAVAMKVAREEGLDYQHSTLIVAHLGGGNTISIHYKGKMIDLISDDEGPFSTERTGGLPLKYLMPLCYEHSLKEMLRLYKREGGLKSYAGTSSAKEIEERILAGDEELKIVYDAYIYQIAKGIGSLATVSNGLVDRIALTGGVAYSKIVATELEKRIGFIAPIVAVPGEHEMIALSKGAERVVLGEEEMKEFVSPNV
;
A
#
# COMPACT_ATOMS: atom_id res chain seq x y z
N MET A 1 2.87 -33.93 32.73
CA MET A 1 2.34 -33.70 31.36
C MET A 1 1.71 -34.94 30.73
N ALA A 2 2.41 -36.05 30.48
CA ALA A 2 1.84 -37.21 29.76
C ALA A 2 0.56 -37.77 30.39
N THR A 3 0.51 -37.84 31.73
CA THR A 3 -0.71 -38.22 32.47
C THR A 3 -1.89 -37.29 32.18
N ASN A 4 -1.64 -35.98 32.05
CA ASN A 4 -2.66 -34.98 31.74
C ASN A 4 -3.17 -35.17 30.31
N ILE A 5 -2.26 -35.42 29.36
CA ILE A 5 -2.60 -35.74 27.96
C ILE A 5 -3.47 -37.00 27.90
N PHE A 6 -3.05 -38.09 28.57
CA PHE A 6 -3.85 -39.30 28.61
C PHE A 6 -5.23 -39.07 29.23
N ALA A 7 -5.29 -38.35 30.35
CA ALA A 7 -6.54 -38.05 31.04
C ALA A 7 -7.50 -37.22 30.16
N SER A 8 -6.99 -36.28 29.37
CA SER A 8 -7.80 -35.46 28.46
C SER A 8 -8.29 -36.24 27.23
N LEU A 9 -7.58 -37.30 26.82
CA LEU A 9 -7.88 -38.07 25.62
C LEU A 9 -8.71 -39.33 25.86
N LYS A 10 -8.52 -40.02 26.99
CA LYS A 10 -8.95 -41.43 27.19
C LYS A 10 -10.42 -41.68 26.83
N ASN A 11 -11.32 -40.76 27.18
CA ASN A 11 -12.77 -40.90 27.00
C ASN A 11 -13.34 -40.19 25.77
N LYS A 12 -12.52 -39.50 24.97
CA LYS A 12 -13.00 -38.83 23.75
C LYS A 12 -13.22 -39.84 22.61
N ALA A 13 -14.32 -39.71 21.88
CA ALA A 13 -14.56 -40.49 20.67
C ALA A 13 -13.61 -39.99 19.56
N SER A 14 -12.96 -40.91 18.84
CA SER A 14 -11.95 -40.59 17.82
C SER A 14 -11.94 -41.56 16.63
N VAL A 15 -12.91 -42.47 16.55
CA VAL A 15 -13.01 -43.49 15.50
C VAL A 15 -14.48 -43.65 15.11
N GLY A 16 -14.77 -43.59 13.81
CA GLY A 16 -16.13 -43.73 13.30
C GLY A 16 -16.98 -42.49 13.58
N VAL A 17 -18.27 -42.68 13.79
CA VAL A 17 -19.19 -41.59 14.15
C VAL A 17 -18.81 -41.06 15.54
N ILE A 18 -18.46 -39.79 15.63
CA ILE A 18 -18.07 -39.14 16.89
C ILE A 18 -19.17 -38.23 17.43
N ARG A 19 -20.06 -37.75 16.55
CA ARG A 19 -21.19 -36.90 16.92
C ARG A 19 -22.28 -36.97 15.85
N GLU A 20 -23.53 -36.98 16.29
CA GLU A 20 -24.70 -36.80 15.44
C GLU A 20 -25.40 -35.52 15.90
N ILE A 21 -25.78 -34.65 14.95
CA ILE A 21 -26.44 -33.36 15.19
C ILE A 21 -27.71 -33.33 14.32
N PRO A 22 -28.78 -34.07 14.70
CA PRO A 22 -29.97 -34.25 13.86
C PRO A 22 -30.67 -32.94 13.51
N GLU A 23 -30.64 -31.95 14.40
CA GLU A 23 -31.23 -30.63 14.22
C GLU A 23 -30.60 -29.83 13.06
N GLU A 24 -29.32 -30.06 12.77
CA GLU A 24 -28.61 -29.48 11.62
C GLU A 24 -28.55 -30.45 10.43
N GLY A 25 -29.00 -31.69 10.59
CA GLY A 25 -28.87 -32.75 9.58
C GLY A 25 -27.42 -33.21 9.37
N LEU A 26 -26.58 -33.11 10.40
CA LEU A 26 -25.14 -33.40 10.32
C LEU A 26 -24.75 -34.68 11.09
N VAL A 27 -23.77 -35.39 10.55
CA VAL A 27 -23.06 -36.49 11.22
C VAL A 27 -21.57 -36.24 11.08
N GLU A 28 -20.86 -36.17 12.20
CA GLU A 28 -19.40 -36.02 12.24
C GLU A 28 -18.74 -37.40 12.36
N ILE A 29 -17.88 -37.73 11.40
CA ILE A 29 -17.15 -39.00 11.34
C ILE A 29 -15.65 -38.71 11.40
N ALA A 30 -14.95 -39.32 12.35
CA ALA A 30 -13.50 -39.18 12.50
C ALA A 30 -12.75 -39.98 11.41
N HIS A 31 -11.88 -39.29 10.67
CA HIS A 31 -10.98 -39.85 9.66
C HIS A 31 -9.51 -39.62 10.07
N PRO A 32 -8.66 -40.67 10.13
CA PRO A 32 -7.24 -40.49 10.44
C PRO A 32 -6.53 -39.71 9.32
N ARG A 33 -5.46 -38.99 9.67
CA ARG A 33 -4.60 -38.32 8.67
C ARG A 33 -3.71 -39.31 7.94
N GLY A 34 -3.27 -40.38 8.61
CA GLY A 34 -2.38 -41.39 8.03
C GLY A 34 -1.09 -41.52 8.85
N VAL A 35 0.04 -41.14 8.25
CA VAL A 35 1.37 -41.14 8.87
C VAL A 35 1.74 -39.72 9.31
N ILE A 36 2.08 -39.56 10.58
CA ILE A 36 2.52 -38.29 11.16
C ILE A 36 4.04 -38.28 11.28
N GLY A 37 4.69 -37.28 10.70
CA GLY A 37 6.11 -36.98 10.94
C GLY A 37 6.27 -36.08 12.15
N SER A 38 6.83 -36.57 13.24
CA SER A 38 7.06 -35.77 14.46
C SER A 38 8.54 -35.43 14.59
N VAL A 39 8.91 -34.17 14.39
CA VAL A 39 10.29 -33.71 14.64
C VAL A 39 10.39 -33.17 16.05
N THR A 40 11.37 -33.66 16.81
CA THR A 40 11.41 -33.49 18.27
C THR A 40 12.63 -32.67 18.72
N PRO A 41 12.48 -31.83 19.75
CA PRO A 41 13.54 -30.94 20.21
C PRO A 41 14.53 -31.66 21.14
N THR A 42 15.68 -31.03 21.38
CA THR A 42 16.65 -31.53 22.37
C THR A 42 16.24 -31.22 23.81
N THR A 43 15.36 -30.25 24.02
CA THR A 43 14.93 -29.76 25.35
C THR A 43 13.94 -30.72 26.00
N ASN A 44 12.98 -31.22 25.21
CA ASN A 44 11.93 -32.13 25.66
C ASN A 44 11.98 -33.50 24.93
N PRO A 45 13.11 -34.24 24.95
CA PRO A 45 13.33 -35.37 24.05
C PRO A 45 12.52 -36.62 24.40
N THR A 46 11.99 -36.71 25.62
CA THR A 46 11.16 -37.84 26.08
C THR A 46 9.68 -37.48 25.97
N ILE A 47 9.28 -36.36 26.57
CA ILE A 47 7.87 -36.00 26.72
C ILE A 47 7.22 -35.61 25.39
N THR A 48 7.97 -35.01 24.46
CA THR A 48 7.45 -34.63 23.13
C THR A 48 7.03 -35.82 22.28
N PRO A 49 7.91 -36.81 21.98
CA PRO A 49 7.50 -37.99 21.23
C PRO A 49 6.43 -38.80 21.96
N LEU A 50 6.47 -38.87 23.30
CA LEU A 50 5.44 -39.54 24.09
C LEU A 50 4.06 -38.86 23.95
N GLY A 51 4.00 -37.54 24.10
CA GLY A 51 2.76 -36.76 23.97
C GLY A 51 2.19 -36.81 22.55
N ASN A 52 3.03 -36.54 21.53
CA ASN A 52 2.64 -36.63 20.13
C ASN A 52 2.17 -38.05 19.76
N GLY A 53 2.86 -39.08 20.27
CA GLY A 53 2.49 -40.47 20.03
C GLY A 53 1.16 -40.86 20.64
N LEU A 54 0.86 -40.43 21.87
CA LEU A 54 -0.46 -40.64 22.50
C LEU A 54 -1.58 -40.03 21.66
N MET A 55 -1.38 -38.80 21.17
CA MET A 55 -2.35 -38.11 20.30
C MET A 55 -2.50 -38.80 18.93
N ALA A 56 -1.38 -39.17 18.30
CA ALA A 56 -1.36 -39.85 17.01
C ALA A 56 -2.12 -41.19 17.07
N LEU A 57 -1.79 -42.04 18.04
CA LEU A 57 -2.41 -43.34 18.25
C LEU A 57 -3.89 -43.21 18.59
N LYS A 58 -4.27 -42.26 19.45
CA LYS A 58 -5.69 -42.01 19.78
C LYS A 58 -6.50 -41.63 18.54
N GLY A 59 -5.92 -40.86 17.63
CA GLY A 59 -6.50 -40.51 16.33
C GLY A 59 -6.36 -41.58 15.25
N LYS A 60 -5.89 -42.79 15.59
CA LYS A 60 -5.68 -43.92 14.67
C LYS A 60 -4.64 -43.65 13.57
N ASN A 61 -3.60 -42.90 13.90
CA ASN A 61 -2.48 -42.58 13.01
C ASN A 61 -1.22 -43.37 13.40
N ALA A 62 -0.33 -43.60 12.43
CA ALA A 62 1.05 -43.99 12.70
C ALA A 62 1.92 -42.73 12.89
N MET A 63 3.06 -42.86 13.55
CA MET A 63 3.99 -41.74 13.75
C MET A 63 5.45 -42.18 13.55
N ILE A 64 6.21 -41.39 12.81
CA ILE A 64 7.66 -41.53 12.64
C ILE A 64 8.33 -40.31 13.28
N VAL A 65 9.26 -40.55 14.19
CA VAL A 65 9.96 -39.51 14.95
C VAL A 65 11.33 -39.22 14.33
N SER A 66 11.60 -37.95 14.05
CA SER A 66 12.97 -37.46 13.82
C SER A 66 13.51 -36.81 15.10
N PRO A 67 14.50 -37.44 15.78
CA PRO A 67 15.08 -36.88 16.98
C PRO A 67 16.12 -35.79 16.69
N HIS A 68 16.28 -34.86 17.63
CA HIS A 68 17.45 -33.98 17.60
C HIS A 68 18.75 -34.80 17.78
N PRO A 69 19.83 -34.52 17.02
CA PRO A 69 21.07 -35.32 17.07
C PRO A 69 21.67 -35.48 18.48
N ARG A 70 21.59 -34.43 19.32
CA ARG A 70 22.07 -34.46 20.72
C ARG A 70 21.25 -35.36 21.64
N SER A 71 19.99 -35.65 21.31
CA SER A 71 19.07 -36.41 22.16
C SER A 71 18.57 -37.72 21.52
N LYS A 72 19.19 -38.14 20.40
CA LYS A 72 18.77 -39.32 19.62
C LYS A 72 18.66 -40.61 20.44
N LYS A 73 19.59 -40.85 21.37
CA LYS A 73 19.58 -42.05 22.22
C LYS A 73 18.38 -42.07 23.16
N THR A 74 18.15 -40.97 23.87
CA THR A 74 17.04 -40.83 24.82
C THR A 74 15.69 -40.89 24.11
N THR A 75 15.58 -40.25 22.95
CA THR A 75 14.36 -40.27 22.13
C THR A 75 14.07 -41.67 21.61
N LYS A 76 15.11 -42.37 21.11
CA LYS A 76 14.98 -43.77 20.65
C LYS A 76 14.47 -44.67 21.75
N GLU A 77 15.09 -44.61 22.94
CA GLU A 77 14.67 -45.41 24.09
C GLU A 77 13.21 -45.15 24.48
N THR A 78 12.79 -43.88 24.46
CA THR A 78 11.38 -43.51 24.72
C THR A 78 10.43 -44.18 23.73
N ILE A 79 10.77 -44.15 22.44
CA ILE A 79 9.95 -44.80 21.40
C ILE A 79 9.97 -46.32 21.57
N GLU A 80 11.09 -46.95 21.90
CA GLU A 80 11.13 -48.40 22.12
C GLU A 80 10.26 -48.84 23.29
N LEU A 81 10.25 -48.10 24.41
CA LEU A 81 9.32 -48.36 25.52
C LEU A 81 7.85 -48.24 25.10
N MET A 82 7.52 -47.26 24.25
CA MET A 82 6.17 -47.12 23.69
C MET A 82 5.82 -48.29 22.74
N ARG A 83 6.79 -48.77 21.95
CA ARG A 83 6.63 -49.92 21.06
C ARG A 83 6.39 -51.21 21.86
N GLU A 84 7.11 -51.41 22.95
CA GLU A 84 6.86 -52.53 23.88
C GLU A 84 5.46 -52.47 24.48
N ALA A 85 5.01 -51.28 24.89
CA ALA A 85 3.65 -51.07 25.38
C ALA A 85 2.58 -51.42 24.32
N LEU A 86 2.80 -51.06 23.04
CA LEU A 86 1.91 -51.42 21.94
C LEU A 86 1.81 -52.95 21.74
N VAL A 87 2.95 -53.65 21.79
CA VAL A 87 2.97 -55.12 21.67
C VAL A 87 2.20 -55.78 22.81
N SER A 88 2.32 -55.25 24.02
CA SER A 88 1.64 -55.80 25.21
C SER A 88 0.11 -55.79 25.11
N VAL A 89 -0.45 -54.92 24.26
CA VAL A 89 -1.89 -54.82 23.99
C VAL A 89 -2.29 -55.36 22.60
N GLY A 90 -1.40 -56.13 21.95
CA GLY A 90 -1.69 -56.80 20.68
C GLY A 90 -1.74 -55.88 19.46
N THR A 91 -1.12 -54.70 19.54
CA THR A 91 -1.08 -53.71 18.45
C THR A 91 0.28 -53.75 17.74
N PRO A 92 0.38 -53.47 16.42
CA PRO A 92 1.66 -53.46 15.72
C PRO A 92 2.63 -52.44 16.31
N ARG A 93 3.83 -52.89 16.65
CA ARG A 93 4.87 -52.01 17.21
C ARG A 93 5.30 -50.91 16.23
N ASP A 94 5.21 -51.16 14.93
CA ASP A 94 5.67 -50.24 13.88
C ASP A 94 4.72 -49.07 13.60
N LEU A 95 3.62 -48.98 14.35
CA LEU A 95 2.82 -47.74 14.40
C LEU A 95 3.62 -46.57 14.97
N LEU A 96 4.67 -46.84 15.74
CA LEU A 96 5.62 -45.83 16.21
C LEU A 96 7.02 -46.22 15.75
N GLN A 97 7.67 -45.33 15.02
CA GLN A 97 9.05 -45.50 14.53
C GLN A 97 9.90 -44.27 14.86
N VAL A 98 11.22 -44.44 14.84
CA VAL A 98 12.18 -43.38 15.11
C VAL A 98 13.37 -43.50 14.16
N ILE A 99 13.84 -42.37 13.65
CA ILE A 99 15.09 -42.30 12.89
C ILE A 99 16.24 -42.41 13.87
N GLU A 100 16.96 -43.54 13.83
CA GLU A 100 18.02 -43.81 14.80
C GLU A 100 19.23 -42.88 14.64
N GLU A 101 19.56 -42.55 13.39
CA GLU A 101 20.67 -41.69 13.01
C GLU A 101 20.12 -40.46 12.25
N PRO A 102 19.63 -39.44 12.97
CA PRO A 102 19.01 -38.27 12.35
C PRO A 102 20.02 -37.43 11.59
N SER A 103 19.63 -37.00 10.38
CA SER A 103 20.33 -35.98 9.60
C SER A 103 19.33 -34.92 9.10
N ILE A 104 19.85 -33.81 8.56
CA ILE A 104 19.00 -32.76 7.95
C ILE A 104 18.26 -33.36 6.74
N GLU A 105 18.96 -34.12 5.90
CA GLU A 105 18.42 -34.76 4.70
C GLU A 105 17.30 -35.74 5.06
N LEU A 106 17.52 -36.61 6.06
CA LEU A 106 16.51 -37.56 6.51
C LEU A 106 15.29 -36.87 7.15
N SER A 107 15.52 -35.76 7.86
CA SER A 107 14.41 -34.96 8.42
C SER A 107 13.58 -34.31 7.33
N GLN A 108 14.22 -33.78 6.28
CA GLN A 108 13.54 -33.22 5.12
C GLN A 108 12.80 -34.30 4.31
N GLU A 109 13.41 -35.47 4.13
CA GLU A 109 12.78 -36.60 3.46
C GLU A 109 11.55 -37.10 4.22
N LEU A 110 11.66 -37.20 5.56
CA LEU A 110 10.51 -37.50 6.41
C LEU A 110 9.39 -36.48 6.20
N MET A 111 9.70 -35.18 6.22
CA MET A 111 8.70 -34.13 6.01
C MET A 111 8.00 -34.20 4.65
N LYS A 112 8.69 -34.69 3.61
CA LYS A 112 8.13 -34.88 2.25
C LYS A 112 7.35 -36.18 2.08
N SER A 113 7.48 -37.13 3.01
CA SER A 113 6.95 -38.49 2.87
C SER A 113 5.75 -38.80 3.77
N VAL A 114 5.28 -37.83 4.57
CA VAL A 114 4.22 -38.02 5.58
C VAL A 114 2.96 -37.23 5.26
N ASP A 115 1.81 -37.62 5.81
CA ASP A 115 0.52 -36.96 5.55
C ASP A 115 0.30 -35.68 6.38
N LEU A 116 1.03 -35.57 7.49
CA LEU A 116 1.01 -34.43 8.41
C LEU A 116 2.34 -34.34 9.16
N ILE A 117 2.86 -33.12 9.32
CA ILE A 117 4.07 -32.85 10.10
C ILE A 117 3.68 -32.20 11.43
N VAL A 118 4.25 -32.67 12.54
CA VAL A 118 4.25 -31.96 13.83
C VAL A 118 5.69 -31.53 14.10
N ALA A 119 5.97 -30.25 13.91
CA ALA A 119 7.30 -29.68 13.98
C ALA A 119 7.51 -28.95 15.31
N THR A 120 8.04 -29.66 16.30
CA THR A 120 8.35 -29.12 17.63
C THR A 120 9.85 -28.86 17.72
N GLY A 121 10.27 -27.64 17.40
CA GLY A 121 11.68 -27.25 17.44
C GLY A 121 11.88 -25.78 17.08
N GLY A 122 13.13 -25.40 16.84
CA GLY A 122 13.48 -24.01 16.56
C GLY A 122 12.91 -23.46 15.25
N PRO A 123 12.92 -22.12 15.07
CA PRO A 123 12.28 -21.45 13.94
C PRO A 123 12.70 -21.98 12.55
N GLY A 124 13.98 -22.30 12.37
CA GLY A 124 14.48 -22.83 11.10
C GLY A 124 13.87 -24.18 10.72
N LEU A 125 13.63 -25.06 11.70
CA LEU A 125 12.99 -26.35 11.48
C LEU A 125 11.51 -26.18 11.13
N VAL A 126 10.81 -25.31 11.86
CA VAL A 126 9.39 -25.03 11.62
C VAL A 126 9.20 -24.42 10.24
N LYS A 127 10.07 -23.50 9.83
CA LYS A 127 10.11 -22.94 8.48
C LYS A 127 10.32 -24.02 7.42
N SER A 128 11.20 -25.00 7.68
CA SER A 128 11.40 -26.15 6.79
C SER A 128 10.14 -27.02 6.69
N ALA A 129 9.43 -27.25 7.80
CA ALA A 129 8.19 -28.03 7.80
C ALA A 129 7.09 -27.37 6.98
N TYR A 130 6.86 -26.06 7.14
CA TYR A 130 5.90 -25.32 6.30
C TYR A 130 6.36 -25.16 4.84
N SER A 131 7.62 -25.49 4.53
CA SER A 131 8.16 -25.47 3.16
C SER A 131 8.24 -26.86 2.52
N SER A 132 7.72 -27.91 3.18
CA SER A 132 7.81 -29.28 2.66
C SER A 132 6.80 -29.60 1.56
N GLY A 133 5.78 -28.76 1.38
CA GLY A 133 4.61 -29.04 0.52
C GLY A 133 3.52 -29.87 1.21
N HIS A 134 3.72 -30.26 2.46
CA HIS A 134 2.75 -31.03 3.26
C HIS A 134 2.18 -30.19 4.41
N PRO A 135 0.94 -30.48 4.86
CA PRO A 135 0.36 -29.84 6.03
C PRO A 135 1.28 -29.98 7.25
N ALA A 136 1.48 -28.90 7.99
CA ALA A 136 2.35 -28.88 9.15
C ALA A 136 1.71 -28.12 10.32
N TYR A 137 1.91 -28.62 11.54
CA TYR A 137 1.67 -27.91 12.79
C TYR A 137 3.03 -27.55 13.40
N GLY A 138 3.39 -26.28 13.28
CA GLY A 138 4.61 -25.72 13.84
C GLY A 138 4.40 -25.05 15.21
N VAL A 139 5.50 -24.91 15.94
CA VAL A 139 5.59 -24.11 17.18
C VAL A 139 6.41 -22.83 16.94
N GLY A 140 6.49 -21.97 17.94
CA GLY A 140 7.36 -20.79 17.94
C GLY A 140 8.18 -20.69 19.23
N PRO A 141 9.13 -19.74 19.30
CA PRO A 141 9.93 -19.50 20.50
C PRO A 141 9.09 -19.03 21.68
N GLY A 142 9.57 -19.29 22.89
CA GLY A 142 8.85 -19.15 24.14
C GLY A 142 9.26 -17.96 24.98
N ASN A 143 9.01 -16.73 24.51
CA ASN A 143 9.41 -15.53 25.24
C ASN A 143 8.33 -15.03 26.22
N VAL A 144 7.91 -15.86 27.18
CA VAL A 144 6.71 -15.59 27.98
C VAL A 144 6.86 -14.37 28.90
N GLN A 145 6.03 -13.36 28.69
CA GLN A 145 5.99 -12.14 29.52
C GLN A 145 4.90 -12.25 30.59
N ALA A 146 5.21 -11.97 31.85
CA ALA A 146 4.22 -11.91 32.93
C ALA A 146 4.03 -10.48 33.45
N ILE A 147 2.80 -10.11 33.77
CA ILE A 147 2.43 -8.81 34.33
C ILE A 147 1.81 -9.02 35.71
N LEU A 148 2.32 -8.32 36.73
CA LEU A 148 1.75 -8.23 38.07
C LEU A 148 0.93 -6.95 38.18
N ASP A 149 -0.36 -7.09 38.44
CA ASP A 149 -1.26 -5.97 38.65
C ASP A 149 -1.19 -5.43 40.10
N ARG A 150 -1.68 -4.20 40.28
CA ARG A 150 -1.74 -3.51 41.56
C ARG A 150 -2.64 -4.20 42.57
N ASP A 151 -3.67 -4.89 42.10
CA ASP A 151 -4.66 -5.53 42.97
C ASP A 151 -4.25 -6.94 43.43
N PHE A 152 -3.15 -7.49 42.93
CA PHE A 152 -2.71 -8.86 43.21
C PHE A 152 -1.62 -8.92 44.29
N ASP A 153 -1.59 -10.04 45.02
CA ASP A 153 -0.65 -10.33 46.11
C ASP A 153 0.78 -10.55 45.59
N VAL A 154 1.73 -9.77 46.10
CA VAL A 154 3.13 -9.77 45.65
C VAL A 154 3.86 -11.07 46.02
N GLU A 155 3.60 -11.61 47.20
CA GLU A 155 4.22 -12.86 47.68
C GLU A 155 3.77 -14.06 46.84
N VAL A 156 2.49 -14.10 46.48
CA VAL A 156 1.95 -15.13 45.59
C VAL A 156 2.51 -14.97 44.18
N ALA A 157 2.56 -13.75 43.65
CA ALA A 157 3.14 -13.50 42.32
C ALA A 157 4.62 -13.89 42.24
N ALA A 158 5.41 -13.58 43.28
CA ALA A 158 6.80 -13.98 43.37
C ALA A 158 6.96 -15.50 43.40
N GLU A 159 6.16 -16.21 44.21
CA GLU A 159 6.16 -17.68 44.26
C GLU A 159 5.84 -18.31 42.90
N LEU A 160 4.77 -17.86 42.26
CA LEU A 160 4.37 -18.34 40.94
C LEU A 160 5.40 -18.03 39.86
N SER A 161 6.07 -16.87 39.94
CA SER A 161 7.14 -16.48 39.02
C SER A 161 8.37 -17.37 39.18
N VAL A 162 8.77 -17.67 40.41
CA VAL A 162 9.90 -18.58 40.68
C VAL A 162 9.59 -19.98 40.17
N ILE A 163 8.40 -20.53 40.47
CA ILE A 163 7.95 -21.83 39.94
C ILE A 163 7.95 -21.82 38.41
N GLY A 164 7.42 -20.76 37.80
CA GLY A 164 7.31 -20.61 36.35
C GLY A 164 8.67 -20.54 35.64
N ARG A 165 9.70 -19.98 36.29
CA ARG A 165 11.04 -19.84 35.69
C ARG A 165 11.99 -20.99 36.02
N SER A 166 11.94 -21.54 37.23
CA SER A 166 12.88 -22.58 37.68
C SER A 166 12.57 -23.96 37.10
N PHE A 167 11.36 -24.17 36.59
CA PHE A 167 10.94 -25.47 36.06
C PHE A 167 11.90 -25.98 34.97
N ASP A 168 12.50 -27.15 35.23
CA ASP A 168 13.50 -27.81 34.37
C ASP A 168 14.62 -26.84 33.94
N ASN A 169 15.15 -26.08 34.92
CA ASN A 169 16.16 -25.04 34.74
C ASN A 169 15.79 -24.02 33.65
N GLY A 170 14.50 -23.72 33.52
CA GLY A 170 14.00 -22.74 32.58
C GLY A 170 14.14 -23.17 31.11
N ILE A 171 14.27 -24.46 30.80
CA ILE A 171 14.45 -24.89 29.41
C ILE A 171 13.13 -25.00 28.62
N VAL A 172 11.99 -25.03 29.30
CA VAL A 172 10.67 -25.17 28.65
C VAL A 172 10.20 -23.82 28.10
N CYS A 173 9.69 -23.81 26.86
CA CYS A 173 9.25 -22.58 26.18
C CYS A 173 8.08 -21.83 26.87
N ALA A 174 7.36 -22.48 27.79
CA ALA A 174 6.32 -21.82 28.58
C ALA A 174 6.86 -21.17 29.88
N CYS A 175 8.15 -21.30 30.17
CA CYS A 175 8.77 -20.69 31.35
C CYS A 175 8.81 -19.16 31.24
N GLN A 176 8.45 -18.49 32.33
CA GLN A 176 8.33 -17.03 32.42
C GLN A 176 9.68 -16.34 32.19
N GLN A 177 9.79 -15.48 31.19
CA GLN A 177 11.03 -14.77 30.85
C GLN A 177 11.18 -13.43 31.56
N SER A 178 10.06 -12.76 31.84
CA SER A 178 10.03 -11.43 32.46
C SER A 178 8.88 -11.31 33.44
N LEU A 179 9.02 -10.42 34.42
CA LEU A 179 7.96 -9.94 35.30
C LEU A 179 7.91 -8.42 35.26
N PHE A 180 6.80 -7.88 34.78
CA PHE A 180 6.47 -6.45 34.84
C PHE A 180 5.62 -6.17 36.07
N TYR A 181 5.92 -5.14 36.84
CA TYR A 181 5.23 -4.83 38.10
C TYR A 181 5.06 -3.32 38.33
N PRO A 182 4.11 -2.87 39.17
CA PRO A 182 3.90 -1.45 39.44
C PRO A 182 5.12 -0.87 40.16
N GLN A 183 5.59 0.30 39.73
CA GLN A 183 6.77 0.95 40.30
C GLN A 183 6.69 1.11 41.82
N GLU A 184 5.51 1.44 42.36
CA GLU A 184 5.30 1.61 43.79
C GLU A 184 5.44 0.32 44.61
N LYS A 185 5.38 -0.85 43.96
CA LYS A 185 5.57 -2.18 44.58
C LYS A 185 6.99 -2.72 44.43
N GLU A 186 7.92 -1.97 43.83
CA GLU A 186 9.25 -2.49 43.47
C GLU A 186 9.99 -3.14 44.64
N ILE A 187 10.10 -2.45 45.78
CA ILE A 187 10.81 -2.99 46.96
C ILE A 187 10.16 -4.28 47.44
N GLU A 188 8.82 -4.31 47.51
CA GLU A 188 8.05 -5.48 47.94
C GLU A 188 8.28 -6.67 47.00
N VAL A 189 8.29 -6.45 45.68
CA VAL A 189 8.53 -7.49 44.67
C VAL A 189 9.95 -8.07 44.79
N LEU A 190 10.97 -7.21 44.92
CA LEU A 190 12.36 -7.67 45.03
C LEU A 190 12.57 -8.49 46.31
N ASP A 191 11.99 -8.07 47.43
CA ASP A 191 12.11 -8.78 48.70
C ASP A 191 11.33 -10.10 48.70
N ALA A 192 10.12 -10.12 48.13
CA ALA A 192 9.35 -11.35 47.96
C ALA A 192 10.09 -12.36 47.08
N LEU A 193 10.71 -11.93 45.97
CA LEU A 193 11.53 -12.80 45.13
C LEU A 193 12.72 -13.39 45.88
N ARG A 194 13.44 -12.59 46.69
CA ARG A 194 14.52 -13.11 47.56
C ARG A 194 14.01 -14.15 48.55
N ALA A 195 12.85 -13.89 49.17
CA ALA A 195 12.22 -14.82 50.10
C ALA A 195 11.80 -16.14 49.44
N LYS A 196 11.53 -16.12 48.13
CA LYS A 196 11.23 -17.29 47.29
C LYS A 196 12.46 -17.84 46.56
N GLN A 197 13.67 -17.62 47.09
CA GLN A 197 14.93 -18.18 46.59
C GLN A 197 15.36 -17.67 45.20
N ALA A 198 15.04 -16.43 44.85
CA ALA A 198 15.65 -15.76 43.70
C ALA A 198 16.88 -14.95 44.11
N ALA A 199 17.99 -15.10 43.40
CA ALA A 199 19.14 -14.21 43.51
C ALA A 199 18.91 -12.94 42.69
N VAL A 200 18.61 -11.83 43.36
CA VAL A 200 18.20 -10.56 42.72
C VAL A 200 19.40 -9.64 42.51
N PHE A 201 19.64 -9.23 41.26
CA PHE A 201 20.66 -8.27 40.84
C PHE A 201 20.03 -6.98 40.29
N THR A 202 20.55 -5.83 40.75
CA THR A 202 20.09 -4.49 40.34
C THR A 202 21.21 -3.60 39.83
N GLU A 203 22.48 -4.02 39.96
CA GLU A 203 23.64 -3.22 39.58
C GLU A 203 24.09 -3.57 38.16
N GLU A 204 24.23 -2.57 37.29
CA GLU A 204 24.54 -2.78 35.86
C GLU A 204 25.87 -3.54 35.63
N ALA A 205 26.83 -3.41 36.55
CA ALA A 205 28.09 -4.13 36.47
C ALA A 205 27.92 -5.65 36.53
N ASP A 206 26.98 -6.15 37.35
CA ASP A 206 26.68 -7.58 37.44
C ASP A 206 25.74 -8.04 36.33
N LEU A 207 24.80 -7.17 35.91
CA LEU A 207 23.95 -7.43 34.74
C LEU A 207 24.79 -7.62 33.48
N THR A 208 25.82 -6.78 33.27
CA THR A 208 26.74 -6.91 32.13
C THR A 208 27.42 -8.28 32.10
N LYS A 209 27.95 -8.75 33.24
CA LYS A 209 28.58 -10.08 33.31
C LYS A 209 27.60 -11.20 32.98
N LEU A 210 26.37 -11.13 33.52
CA LEU A 210 25.33 -12.11 33.25
C LEU A 210 24.91 -12.08 31.77
N ARG A 211 24.79 -10.89 31.19
CA ARG A 211 24.44 -10.66 29.79
C ARG A 211 25.48 -11.28 28.85
N ASP A 212 26.76 -11.01 29.08
CA ASP A 212 27.88 -11.56 28.30
C ASP A 212 28.02 -13.08 28.45
N THR A 213 27.59 -13.63 29.59
CA THR A 213 27.60 -15.08 29.85
C THR A 213 26.46 -15.79 29.15
N LEU A 214 25.25 -15.23 29.19
CA LEU A 214 24.05 -15.83 28.62
C LEU A 214 23.93 -15.63 27.10
N PHE A 215 24.57 -14.61 26.54
CA PHE A 215 24.45 -14.28 25.12
C PHE A 215 25.81 -14.15 24.43
N ILE A 216 25.97 -14.84 23.30
CA ILE A 216 27.13 -14.73 22.41
C ILE A 216 26.64 -14.15 21.09
N ASP A 217 27.19 -13.01 20.68
CA ASP A 217 26.78 -12.28 19.47
C ASP A 217 25.26 -12.04 19.39
N GLY A 218 24.64 -11.74 20.54
CA GLY A 218 23.20 -11.48 20.67
C GLY A 218 22.29 -12.72 20.57
N LYS A 219 22.84 -13.94 20.56
CA LYS A 219 22.11 -15.22 20.60
C LYS A 219 22.36 -15.95 21.91
N ALA A 220 21.39 -16.74 22.36
CA ALA A 220 21.53 -17.54 23.58
C ALA A 220 22.77 -18.45 23.52
N ASN A 221 23.58 -18.42 24.59
CA ASN A 221 24.79 -19.20 24.73
C ASN A 221 24.44 -20.69 24.91
N PRO A 222 24.80 -21.57 23.95
CA PRO A 222 24.46 -22.99 24.03
C PRO A 222 25.00 -23.73 25.26
N ALA A 223 26.06 -23.21 25.88
CA ALA A 223 26.65 -23.78 27.09
C ALA A 223 25.82 -23.48 28.35
N MET A 224 25.05 -22.38 28.37
CA MET A 224 24.28 -21.94 29.54
C MET A 224 22.82 -22.42 29.52
N ILE A 225 22.35 -22.95 28.38
CA ILE A 225 20.99 -23.49 28.25
C ILE A 225 20.74 -24.61 29.28
N GLY A 226 19.69 -24.46 30.09
CA GLY A 226 19.25 -25.45 31.07
C GLY A 226 20.25 -25.74 32.20
N GLN A 227 21.25 -24.87 32.43
CA GLN A 227 22.18 -25.00 33.54
C GLN A 227 21.56 -24.49 34.84
N ASP A 228 22.05 -25.01 35.97
CA ASP A 228 21.65 -24.55 37.30
C ASP A 228 22.07 -23.08 37.52
N PRO A 229 21.32 -22.28 38.30
CA PRO A 229 21.66 -20.89 38.61
C PRO A 229 23.10 -20.72 39.12
N GLN A 230 23.59 -21.66 39.91
CA GLN A 230 24.93 -21.66 40.51
C GLN A 230 26.01 -21.78 39.43
N VAL A 231 25.79 -22.62 38.41
CA VAL A 231 26.72 -22.79 37.28
C VAL A 231 26.77 -21.53 36.43
N ILE A 232 25.62 -20.87 36.21
CA ILE A 232 25.54 -19.60 35.50
C ILE A 232 26.26 -18.49 36.29
N ALA A 233 26.04 -18.43 37.60
CA ALA A 233 26.67 -17.45 38.47
C ALA A 233 28.20 -17.62 38.51
N GLU A 234 28.69 -18.86 38.63
CA GLU A 234 30.12 -19.19 38.56
C GLU A 234 30.72 -18.78 37.21
N ALA A 235 30.05 -19.09 36.10
CA ALA A 235 30.49 -18.72 34.75
C ALA A 235 30.55 -17.20 34.54
N ALA A 236 29.61 -16.45 35.14
CA ALA A 236 29.56 -15.00 35.07
C ALA A 236 30.50 -14.30 36.08
N GLY A 237 31.03 -15.01 37.07
CA GLY A 237 31.83 -14.41 38.14
C GLY A 237 30.99 -13.52 39.06
N VAL A 238 29.78 -13.96 39.40
CA VAL A 238 28.89 -13.33 40.39
C VAL A 238 28.57 -14.33 41.51
N GLU A 239 28.28 -13.83 42.71
CA GLU A 239 27.92 -14.67 43.86
C GLU A 239 26.41 -14.71 44.05
N ILE A 240 25.87 -15.90 44.33
CA ILE A 240 24.45 -16.11 44.66
C ILE A 240 24.33 -17.03 45.88
N PRO A 241 23.23 -16.94 46.67
CA PRO A 241 22.94 -17.91 47.72
C PRO A 241 22.89 -19.35 47.18
N GLU A 242 23.43 -20.32 47.94
CA GLU A 242 23.51 -21.73 47.49
C GLU A 242 22.15 -22.35 47.16
N ASP A 243 21.08 -21.93 47.85
CA ASP A 243 19.73 -22.45 47.68
C ASP A 243 18.92 -21.74 46.58
N SER A 244 19.52 -20.78 45.88
CA SER A 244 18.87 -20.02 44.81
C SER A 244 18.33 -20.95 43.73
N GLN A 245 17.05 -20.79 43.39
CA GLN A 245 16.35 -21.52 42.34
C GLN A 245 16.38 -20.80 41.00
N ILE A 246 16.48 -19.46 41.02
CA ILE A 246 16.60 -18.62 39.82
C ILE A 246 17.51 -17.41 40.09
N ILE A 247 17.98 -16.77 39.02
CA ILE A 247 18.56 -15.43 39.03
C ILE A 247 17.49 -14.45 38.53
N ALA A 248 17.32 -13.31 39.18
CA ALA A 248 16.42 -12.24 38.72
C ALA A 248 17.23 -10.96 38.51
N VAL A 249 17.04 -10.32 37.36
CA VAL A 249 17.81 -9.12 36.94
C VAL A 249 16.86 -7.96 36.69
N LYS A 250 17.07 -6.82 37.35
CA LYS A 250 16.30 -5.60 37.12
C LYS A 250 16.85 -4.83 35.91
N VAL A 251 16.05 -4.69 34.86
CA VAL A 251 16.43 -4.04 33.60
C VAL A 251 15.72 -2.70 33.41
N ASP A 252 16.38 -1.77 32.72
CA ASP A 252 15.84 -0.43 32.47
C ASP A 252 15.13 -0.31 31.11
N ALA A 253 15.43 -1.19 30.15
CA ALA A 253 14.88 -1.14 28.79
C ALA A 253 14.06 -2.39 28.42
N VAL A 254 13.27 -2.28 27.35
CA VAL A 254 12.50 -3.37 26.73
C VAL A 254 12.89 -3.53 25.25
N GLY A 255 12.35 -4.54 24.59
CA GLY A 255 12.53 -4.74 23.16
C GLY A 255 13.98 -5.03 22.78
N SER A 256 14.39 -4.56 21.60
CA SER A 256 15.70 -4.86 21.02
C SER A 256 16.89 -4.24 21.75
N GLU A 257 16.66 -3.25 22.62
CA GLU A 257 17.71 -2.55 23.36
C GLU A 257 18.28 -3.39 24.51
N GLU A 258 17.54 -4.39 24.98
CA GLU A 258 17.94 -5.23 26.11
C GLU A 258 17.93 -6.71 25.74
N LEU A 259 19.09 -7.37 25.86
CA LEU A 259 19.24 -8.79 25.56
C LEU A 259 18.44 -9.69 26.53
N PHE A 260 18.28 -9.29 27.79
CA PHE A 260 17.44 -10.03 28.73
C PHE A 260 15.96 -10.08 28.32
N CYS A 261 15.51 -9.24 27.40
CA CYS A 261 14.15 -9.27 26.85
C CYS A 261 13.91 -10.41 25.85
N LYS A 262 14.96 -11.14 25.44
CA LYS A 262 14.87 -12.33 24.57
C LYS A 262 14.58 -13.60 25.37
N GLU A 263 14.30 -14.69 24.64
CA GLU A 263 14.23 -16.03 25.24
C GLU A 263 15.61 -16.47 25.74
N LYS A 264 15.72 -16.71 27.06
CA LYS A 264 17.01 -17.05 27.72
C LYS A 264 17.27 -18.56 27.80
N MET A 265 16.22 -19.36 27.82
CA MET A 265 16.24 -20.82 28.08
C MET A 265 17.15 -21.23 29.27
N ALA A 266 17.15 -20.41 30.31
CA ALA A 266 17.94 -20.54 31.52
C ALA A 266 17.06 -20.08 32.71
N PRO A 267 17.40 -20.42 33.97
CA PRO A 267 16.64 -19.99 35.14
C PRO A 267 16.94 -18.52 35.50
N VAL A 268 16.76 -17.62 34.54
CA VAL A 268 17.01 -16.17 34.64
C VAL A 268 15.75 -15.38 34.28
N LEU A 269 15.26 -14.55 35.20
CA LEU A 269 14.04 -13.75 35.08
C LEU A 269 14.39 -12.26 34.94
N ALA A 270 13.89 -11.58 33.90
CA ALA A 270 14.00 -10.14 33.77
C ALA A 270 12.90 -9.41 34.58
N LEU A 271 13.24 -8.31 35.22
CA LEU A 271 12.37 -7.53 36.10
C LEU A 271 12.32 -6.09 35.59
N LYS A 272 11.12 -5.52 35.41
CA LYS A 272 10.96 -4.11 35.05
C LYS A 272 9.70 -3.52 35.65
N SER A 273 9.84 -2.36 36.28
CA SER A 273 8.70 -1.60 36.80
C SER A 273 7.98 -0.81 35.69
N TYR A 274 6.69 -0.55 35.89
CA TYR A 274 5.84 0.30 35.06
C TYR A 274 5.05 1.31 35.91
N ASP A 275 4.63 2.42 35.30
CA ASP A 275 3.86 3.49 35.93
C ASP A 275 2.35 3.26 35.81
N ASP A 276 1.85 2.75 34.69
CA ASP A 276 0.45 2.38 34.49
C ASP A 276 0.27 1.00 33.83
N PHE A 277 -0.92 0.42 33.93
CA PHE A 277 -1.13 -0.97 33.50
C PHE A 277 -0.96 -1.12 31.98
N GLU A 278 -1.40 -0.13 31.21
CA GLU A 278 -1.26 -0.04 29.77
C GLU A 278 0.22 0.01 29.35
N GLU A 279 1.07 0.71 30.08
CA GLU A 279 2.52 0.71 29.89
C GLU A 279 3.12 -0.67 30.15
N GLY A 280 2.74 -1.33 31.25
CA GLY A 280 3.17 -2.71 31.54
C GLY A 280 2.77 -3.70 30.43
N ILE A 281 1.59 -3.52 29.85
CA ILE A 281 1.13 -4.27 28.67
C ILE A 281 1.96 -3.93 27.43
N ALA A 282 2.26 -2.65 27.19
CA ALA A 282 3.08 -2.21 26.07
C ALA A 282 4.50 -2.82 26.13
N PHE A 283 5.13 -2.84 27.30
CA PHE A 283 6.42 -3.51 27.50
C PHE A 283 6.37 -5.00 27.18
N ALA A 284 5.33 -5.70 27.64
CA ALA A 284 5.14 -7.10 27.33
C ALA A 284 4.92 -7.33 25.83
N GLN A 285 4.15 -6.47 25.17
CA GLN A 285 3.90 -6.53 23.74
C GLN A 285 5.19 -6.31 22.93
N GLU A 286 6.00 -5.31 23.29
CA GLU A 286 7.27 -5.04 22.62
C GLU A 286 8.23 -6.23 22.69
N ASN A 287 8.36 -6.85 23.86
CA ASN A 287 9.16 -8.06 24.03
C ASN A 287 8.62 -9.26 23.24
N LEU A 288 7.30 -9.45 23.18
CA LEU A 288 6.67 -10.52 22.41
C LEU A 288 6.86 -10.32 20.90
N LEU A 289 6.80 -9.07 20.42
CA LEU A 289 7.02 -8.74 19.01
C LEU A 289 8.49 -8.90 18.61
N LEU A 290 9.44 -8.68 19.54
CA LEU A 290 10.84 -9.02 19.34
C LEU A 290 11.04 -10.52 19.14
N GLU A 291 10.50 -11.32 20.07
CA GLU A 291 10.56 -12.78 20.07
C GLU A 291 9.39 -13.30 20.90
N GLY A 292 8.67 -14.33 20.46
CA GLY A 292 7.61 -14.99 21.25
C GLY A 292 6.16 -14.67 20.88
N SER A 293 5.92 -13.84 19.87
CA SER A 293 4.58 -13.57 19.33
C SER A 293 3.85 -14.87 18.96
N GLY A 294 2.60 -14.94 19.40
CA GLY A 294 1.72 -16.09 19.31
C GLY A 294 1.90 -17.13 20.41
N HIS A 295 2.95 -17.07 21.23
CA HIS A 295 3.25 -18.11 22.22
C HIS A 295 2.38 -18.01 23.48
N SER A 296 2.85 -17.36 24.55
CA SER A 296 2.09 -17.26 25.81
C SER A 296 2.45 -16.00 26.60
N ALA A 297 1.54 -15.55 27.46
CA ALA A 297 1.78 -14.53 28.47
C ALA A 297 1.13 -14.94 29.82
N GLY A 298 1.57 -14.31 30.91
CA GLY A 298 1.00 -14.47 32.25
C GLY A 298 0.42 -13.15 32.78
N LEU A 299 -0.66 -13.22 33.54
CA LEU A 299 -1.23 -12.06 34.23
C LEU A 299 -1.59 -12.44 35.67
N PHE A 300 -1.08 -11.68 36.63
CA PHE A 300 -1.45 -11.77 38.04
C PHE A 300 -2.37 -10.58 38.36
N SER A 301 -3.68 -10.78 38.30
CA SER A 301 -4.69 -9.72 38.47
C SER A 301 -6.02 -10.27 38.99
N HIS A 302 -6.68 -9.53 39.89
CA HIS A 302 -8.07 -9.78 40.27
C HIS A 302 -9.09 -8.98 39.42
N SER A 303 -8.62 -8.00 38.65
CA SER A 303 -9.42 -7.14 37.79
C SER A 303 -9.86 -7.88 36.52
N LYS A 304 -11.17 -8.06 36.37
CA LYS A 304 -11.73 -8.69 35.16
C LYS A 304 -11.52 -7.83 33.93
N GLU A 305 -11.54 -6.50 34.09
CA GLU A 305 -11.30 -5.54 33.02
C GLU A 305 -9.87 -5.68 32.48
N HIS A 306 -8.87 -5.67 33.36
CA HIS A 306 -7.47 -5.84 32.97
C HIS A 306 -7.20 -7.22 32.36
N GLN A 307 -7.84 -8.28 32.87
CA GLN A 307 -7.77 -9.61 32.27
C GLN A 307 -8.29 -9.65 30.83
N LEU A 308 -9.41 -8.96 30.55
CA LEU A 308 -9.98 -8.89 29.21
C LEU A 308 -9.11 -8.03 28.31
N TYR A 309 -8.70 -6.85 28.77
CA TYR A 309 -7.80 -5.96 28.03
C TYR A 309 -6.52 -6.67 27.61
N ALA A 310 -5.80 -7.30 28.55
CA ALA A 310 -4.60 -8.06 28.27
C ALA A 310 -4.85 -9.20 27.26
N GLY A 311 -6.00 -9.87 27.35
CA GLY A 311 -6.41 -10.93 26.42
C GLY A 311 -6.75 -10.43 25.01
N GLU A 312 -7.16 -9.17 24.87
CA GLU A 312 -7.49 -8.54 23.58
C GLU A 312 -6.25 -8.00 22.87
N VAL A 313 -5.27 -7.48 23.63
CA VAL A 313 -4.15 -6.71 23.06
C VAL A 313 -2.84 -7.48 22.98
N LEU A 314 -2.56 -8.43 23.87
CA LEU A 314 -1.31 -9.18 23.84
C LEU A 314 -1.30 -10.16 22.66
N PRO A 315 -0.24 -10.17 21.82
CA PRO A 315 -0.18 -11.03 20.64
C PRO A 315 0.22 -12.46 21.03
N VAL A 316 -0.64 -13.17 21.77
CA VAL A 316 -0.38 -14.54 22.26
C VAL A 316 -1.56 -15.46 22.03
N SER A 317 -1.31 -16.76 21.84
CA SER A 317 -2.39 -17.75 21.74
C SER A 317 -2.91 -18.21 23.12
N ARG A 318 -2.17 -17.92 24.20
CA ARG A 318 -2.46 -18.38 25.56
C ARG A 318 -2.09 -17.28 26.56
N LEU A 319 -3.09 -16.77 27.29
CA LEU A 319 -2.89 -15.94 28.46
C LEU A 319 -3.30 -16.75 29.70
N VAL A 320 -2.36 -17.00 30.60
CA VAL A 320 -2.65 -17.68 31.87
C VAL A 320 -2.80 -16.65 32.99
N VAL A 321 -3.93 -16.72 33.68
CA VAL A 321 -4.28 -15.77 34.74
C VAL A 321 -4.12 -16.44 36.09
N ASN A 322 -3.39 -15.77 37.00
CA ASN A 322 -3.18 -16.18 38.40
C ASN A 322 -2.63 -17.61 38.56
N GLN A 323 -1.73 -18.00 37.66
CA GLN A 323 -1.12 -19.33 37.56
C GLN A 323 0.36 -19.21 37.16
N PRO A 324 1.22 -20.17 37.51
CA PRO A 324 2.58 -20.18 37.01
C PRO A 324 2.57 -20.35 35.48
N THR A 325 3.41 -19.63 34.74
CA THR A 325 3.27 -19.57 33.28
C THR A 325 3.44 -20.91 32.56
N ILE A 326 4.11 -21.87 33.20
CA ILE A 326 4.29 -23.24 32.72
C ILE A 326 2.95 -23.94 32.45
N ASP A 327 1.87 -23.50 33.11
CA ASP A 327 0.52 -24.01 32.94
C ASP A 327 -0.11 -23.63 31.59
N ALA A 328 0.54 -22.78 30.79
CA ALA A 328 0.15 -22.51 29.40
C ALA A 328 0.20 -23.78 28.52
N GLY A 329 0.96 -24.81 28.92
CA GLY A 329 0.95 -26.14 28.30
C GLY A 329 -0.31 -26.99 28.59
N GLY A 330 -1.23 -26.48 29.41
CA GLY A 330 -2.42 -27.18 29.88
C GLY A 330 -2.17 -27.94 31.18
N SER A 331 -2.82 -27.48 32.25
CA SER A 331 -2.74 -28.05 33.59
C SER A 331 -4.14 -28.38 34.12
N PRO A 332 -4.27 -29.22 35.16
CA PRO A 332 -5.55 -29.44 35.82
C PRO A 332 -6.18 -28.16 36.42
N ALA A 333 -5.40 -27.09 36.58
CA ALA A 333 -5.88 -25.80 37.09
C ALA A 333 -6.57 -24.94 36.01
N ASN A 334 -6.46 -25.30 34.72
CA ASN A 334 -7.09 -24.56 33.64
C ASN A 334 -7.78 -25.44 32.59
N GLY A 335 -8.52 -24.79 31.68
CA GLY A 335 -9.27 -25.44 30.61
C GLY A 335 -8.48 -25.64 29.31
N LEU A 336 -7.17 -25.33 29.28
CA LEU A 336 -6.36 -25.53 28.08
C LEU A 336 -6.13 -27.02 27.86
N ASN A 337 -6.14 -27.46 26.59
CA ASN A 337 -5.82 -28.85 26.27
C ASN A 337 -4.34 -29.13 26.61
N PRO A 338 -4.04 -30.13 27.46
CA PRO A 338 -2.66 -30.52 27.74
C PRO A 338 -1.92 -30.90 26.46
N THR A 339 -0.77 -30.27 26.20
CA THR A 339 0.03 -30.48 24.99
C THR A 339 1.53 -30.29 25.25
N VAL A 340 2.34 -30.87 24.37
CA VAL A 340 3.81 -30.71 24.30
C VAL A 340 4.24 -29.87 23.10
N SER A 341 3.28 -29.49 22.25
CA SER A 341 3.49 -28.71 21.03
C SER A 341 2.55 -27.51 21.07
N LEU A 342 3.10 -26.34 21.38
CA LEU A 342 2.38 -25.09 21.56
C LEU A 342 2.38 -24.29 20.25
N GLY A 343 1.27 -24.36 19.50
CA GLY A 343 1.13 -23.60 18.25
C GLY A 343 1.06 -22.10 18.50
N CYS A 344 1.73 -21.30 17.68
CA CYS A 344 1.81 -19.84 17.82
C CYS A 344 0.87 -19.07 16.86
N GLY A 345 -0.17 -19.74 16.34
CA GLY A 345 -1.13 -19.11 15.43
C GLY A 345 -0.54 -18.73 14.06
N VAL A 346 -1.23 -17.85 13.35
CA VAL A 346 -0.76 -17.27 12.10
C VAL A 346 0.05 -16.04 12.46
N GLN A 347 1.35 -16.05 12.18
CA GLN A 347 2.12 -14.80 12.18
C GLN A 347 1.74 -14.03 10.93
N LYS A 348 1.30 -12.78 11.11
CA LYS A 348 1.10 -11.87 9.99
C LYS A 348 2.44 -11.64 9.29
N ILE A 349 2.38 -11.57 7.97
CA ILE A 349 3.52 -11.28 7.11
C ILE A 349 3.78 -9.78 7.22
N ARG A 350 4.96 -9.41 7.72
CA ARG A 350 5.36 -8.00 7.81
C ARG A 350 5.76 -7.52 6.42
N ILE A 351 4.99 -6.60 5.86
CA ILE A 351 5.20 -6.08 4.51
C ILE A 351 5.61 -4.61 4.57
N GLY A 352 6.82 -4.32 4.11
CA GLY A 352 7.32 -2.94 4.01
C GLY A 352 6.88 -2.29 2.70
N VAL A 353 5.99 -1.32 2.77
CA VAL A 353 5.57 -0.52 1.61
C VAL A 353 6.51 0.66 1.49
N VAL A 354 7.40 0.59 0.49
CA VAL A 354 8.46 1.57 0.28
C VAL A 354 7.92 2.76 -0.51
N CYS A 355 7.99 3.96 0.07
CA CYS A 355 7.41 5.19 -0.48
C CYS A 355 5.87 5.10 -0.58
N ALA A 356 5.22 4.88 0.57
CA ALA A 356 3.77 4.73 0.70
C ALA A 356 3.02 6.09 0.66
N ASN A 357 3.41 6.98 -0.26
CA ASN A 357 2.99 8.37 -0.28
C ASN A 357 1.64 8.61 -1.00
N ASP A 358 1.01 7.56 -1.50
CA ASP A 358 -0.25 7.62 -2.24
C ASP A 358 -1.29 6.64 -1.69
N GLU A 359 -2.56 6.99 -1.88
CA GLU A 359 -3.70 6.29 -1.32
C GLU A 359 -3.88 4.88 -1.90
N ILE A 360 -3.65 4.69 -3.20
CA ILE A 360 -3.84 3.40 -3.88
C ILE A 360 -2.86 2.36 -3.33
N THR A 361 -1.59 2.73 -3.19
CA THR A 361 -0.57 1.86 -2.62
C THR A 361 -0.94 1.49 -1.17
N VAL A 362 -1.33 2.46 -0.34
CA VAL A 362 -1.71 2.19 1.05
C VAL A 362 -2.94 1.28 1.14
N GLN A 363 -4.01 1.55 0.39
CA GLN A 363 -5.22 0.71 0.41
C GLN A 363 -4.94 -0.74 -0.02
N SER A 364 -3.97 -0.96 -0.91
CA SER A 364 -3.69 -2.29 -1.44
C SER A 364 -3.30 -3.33 -0.37
N VAL A 365 -2.61 -2.90 0.70
CA VAL A 365 -2.22 -3.78 1.83
C VAL A 365 -3.34 -3.95 2.88
N PHE A 366 -4.40 -3.14 2.80
CA PHE A 366 -5.60 -3.27 3.63
C PHE A 366 -6.79 -3.92 2.91
N ASN A 367 -6.58 -4.45 1.70
CA ASN A 367 -7.61 -5.16 0.96
C ASN A 367 -8.14 -6.37 1.76
N GLU A 368 -9.46 -6.60 1.71
CA GLU A 368 -10.13 -7.66 2.49
C GLU A 368 -9.57 -9.06 2.26
N LYS A 369 -9.00 -9.33 1.08
CA LYS A 369 -8.41 -10.63 0.76
C LYS A 369 -7.07 -10.89 1.46
N VAL A 370 -6.38 -9.84 1.91
CA VAL A 370 -5.00 -9.94 2.43
C VAL A 370 -4.81 -9.36 3.82
N LYS A 371 -5.67 -8.42 4.28
CA LYS A 371 -5.50 -7.68 5.53
C LYS A 371 -5.35 -8.55 6.79
N GLU A 372 -5.95 -9.75 6.80
CA GLU A 372 -5.84 -10.68 7.93
C GLU A 372 -4.46 -11.37 7.99
N TYR A 373 -3.76 -11.43 6.86
CA TYR A 373 -2.44 -12.06 6.73
C TYR A 373 -1.29 -11.07 6.74
N LEU A 374 -1.55 -9.77 6.59
CA LEU A 374 -0.52 -8.73 6.47
C LEU A 374 -0.44 -7.87 7.72
N GLU A 375 0.79 -7.50 8.07
CA GLU A 375 1.13 -6.44 9.01
C GLU A 375 1.91 -5.36 8.24
N PRO A 376 1.25 -4.28 7.80
CA PRO A 376 1.89 -3.27 6.97
C PRO A 376 2.84 -2.38 7.78
N VAL A 377 4.02 -2.14 7.21
CA VAL A 377 4.95 -1.10 7.64
C VAL A 377 5.07 -0.08 6.50
N LEU A 378 4.54 1.11 6.70
CA LEU A 378 4.45 2.15 5.68
C LEU A 378 5.63 3.12 5.80
N ILE A 379 6.49 3.16 4.77
CA ILE A 379 7.71 3.96 4.78
C ILE A 379 7.50 5.16 3.84
N GLY A 380 7.61 6.40 4.34
CA GLY A 380 7.43 7.59 3.52
C GLY A 380 7.09 8.85 4.30
N ASP A 381 6.42 9.79 3.62
CA ASP A 381 5.99 11.08 4.16
C ASP A 381 4.93 10.85 5.25
N GLU A 382 5.34 11.05 6.50
CA GLU A 382 4.52 10.75 7.67
C GLU A 382 3.18 11.48 7.65
N ILE A 383 3.16 12.74 7.22
CA ILE A 383 1.93 13.55 7.19
C ILE A 383 0.95 12.97 6.17
N LYS A 384 1.44 12.62 4.97
CA LYS A 384 0.59 12.02 3.92
C LYS A 384 0.06 10.66 4.35
N ILE A 385 0.93 9.80 4.87
CA ILE A 385 0.55 8.44 5.29
C ILE A 385 -0.50 8.52 6.40
N GLN A 386 -0.27 9.32 7.44
CA GLN A 386 -1.22 9.46 8.55
C GLN A 386 -2.56 10.03 8.09
N THR A 387 -2.55 10.97 7.14
CA THR A 387 -3.78 11.51 6.54
C THR A 387 -4.59 10.41 5.84
N ILE A 388 -3.93 9.57 5.04
CA ILE A 388 -4.58 8.45 4.35
C ILE A 388 -5.10 7.41 5.37
N LEU A 389 -4.30 7.06 6.38
CA LEU A 389 -4.71 6.11 7.42
C LEU A 389 -5.95 6.62 8.18
N ALA A 390 -5.97 7.89 8.57
CA ALA A 390 -7.10 8.50 9.25
C ALA A 390 -8.37 8.55 8.38
N GLN A 391 -8.23 8.87 7.09
CA GLN A 391 -9.34 8.94 6.14
C GLN A 391 -10.05 7.59 5.98
N HIS A 392 -9.31 6.48 6.03
CA HIS A 392 -9.85 5.12 5.87
C HIS A 392 -10.04 4.36 7.18
N ASN A 393 -9.73 4.98 8.32
CA ASN A 393 -9.74 4.35 9.64
C ASN A 393 -8.86 3.08 9.69
N PHE A 394 -7.67 3.17 9.09
CA PHE A 394 -6.65 2.12 9.11
C PHE A 394 -5.59 2.39 10.18
N SER A 395 -4.89 1.32 10.59
CA SER A 395 -3.76 1.39 11.52
C SER A 395 -2.60 0.56 10.98
N ALA A 396 -1.41 1.16 10.94
CA ALA A 396 -0.16 0.51 10.57
C ALA A 396 1.03 1.26 11.19
N GLN A 397 2.18 0.59 11.29
CA GLN A 397 3.43 1.24 11.64
C GLN A 397 3.84 2.20 10.52
N VAL A 398 4.17 3.44 10.88
CA VAL A 398 4.69 4.45 9.95
C VAL A 398 6.16 4.68 10.26
N VAL A 399 7.00 4.63 9.22
CA VAL A 399 8.43 4.93 9.31
C VAL A 399 8.71 6.17 8.46
N PRO A 400 9.01 7.33 9.09
CA PRO A 400 9.19 8.58 8.37
C PRO A 400 10.38 8.53 7.41
N ALA A 401 10.19 9.07 6.20
CA ALA A 401 11.22 9.27 5.19
C ALA A 401 10.80 10.38 4.21
N GLU A 402 11.71 11.30 3.86
CA GLU A 402 11.36 12.48 3.05
C GLU A 402 11.61 12.28 1.55
N THR A 403 12.53 11.39 1.18
CA THR A 403 12.97 11.21 -0.21
C THR A 403 12.81 9.76 -0.70
N GLU A 404 12.71 9.55 -2.01
CA GLU A 404 12.63 8.21 -2.60
C GLU A 404 13.85 7.35 -2.24
N GLU A 405 15.06 7.94 -2.27
CA GLU A 405 16.30 7.27 -1.90
C GLU A 405 16.31 6.82 -0.44
N GLU A 406 15.82 7.67 0.46
CA GLU A 406 15.73 7.36 1.89
C GLU A 406 14.70 6.27 2.15
N CYS A 407 13.51 6.36 1.54
CA CYS A 407 12.49 5.31 1.60
C CYS A 407 13.08 3.95 1.21
N ALA A 408 13.77 3.90 0.06
CA ALA A 408 14.40 2.68 -0.45
C ALA A 408 15.48 2.14 0.49
N ALA A 409 16.34 3.01 1.03
CA ALA A 409 17.40 2.61 1.96
C ALA A 409 16.84 2.05 3.27
N ILE A 410 15.80 2.66 3.83
CA ILE A 410 15.14 2.21 5.07
C ILE A 410 14.49 0.85 4.85
N GLY A 411 13.67 0.68 3.81
CA GLY A 411 13.00 -0.60 3.55
C GLY A 411 14.00 -1.75 3.36
N VAL A 412 15.07 -1.51 2.60
CA VAL A 412 16.14 -2.51 2.40
C VAL A 412 16.87 -2.83 3.72
N LYS A 413 17.13 -1.83 4.56
CA LYS A 413 17.76 -2.03 5.88
C LYS A 413 16.88 -2.87 6.80
N MET A 414 15.59 -2.56 6.90
CA MET A 414 14.64 -3.32 7.72
C MET A 414 14.53 -4.77 7.24
N ALA A 415 14.44 -5.00 5.93
CA ALA A 415 14.45 -6.35 5.36
C ALA A 415 15.76 -7.10 5.66
N LYS A 416 16.92 -6.42 5.60
CA LYS A 416 18.22 -7.00 5.94
C LYS A 416 18.32 -7.41 7.42
N ASN A 417 17.66 -6.67 8.30
CA ASN A 417 17.60 -6.94 9.73
C ASN A 417 16.54 -7.99 10.12
N ASN A 418 15.83 -8.59 9.16
CA ASN A 418 14.70 -9.51 9.36
C ASN A 418 13.49 -8.86 10.07
N GLU A 419 13.36 -7.54 9.98
CA GLU A 419 12.20 -6.79 10.48
C GLU A 419 11.01 -6.89 9.52
N LEU A 420 11.26 -7.22 8.25
CA LEU A 420 10.26 -7.39 7.19
C LEU A 420 10.38 -8.75 6.53
N ASP A 421 9.25 -9.32 6.12
CA ASP A 421 9.14 -10.60 5.41
C ASP A 421 8.94 -10.41 3.91
N PHE A 422 8.38 -9.26 3.50
CA PHE A 422 8.20 -8.81 2.12
C PHE A 422 8.54 -7.33 2.01
N LEU A 423 8.97 -6.92 0.81
CA LEU A 423 8.96 -5.53 0.40
C LEU A 423 7.95 -5.32 -0.72
N MET A 424 7.37 -4.12 -0.76
CA MET A 424 6.46 -3.70 -1.81
C MET A 424 6.87 -2.31 -2.31
N LYS A 425 7.08 -2.19 -3.63
CA LYS A 425 7.36 -0.91 -4.25
C LYS A 425 6.08 -0.06 -4.27
N GLY A 426 6.10 1.09 -3.60
CA GLY A 426 5.07 2.13 -3.71
C GLY A 426 5.39 3.16 -4.79
N HIS A 427 5.12 4.43 -4.48
CA HIS A 427 5.25 5.56 -5.39
C HIS A 427 6.67 6.12 -5.44
N LEU A 428 7.59 5.33 -6.00
CA LEU A 428 8.96 5.73 -6.30
C LEU A 428 9.45 5.16 -7.63
N GLN A 429 10.55 5.68 -8.15
CA GLN A 429 11.15 5.15 -9.37
C GLN A 429 11.76 3.76 -9.14
N THR A 430 11.46 2.81 -10.04
CA THR A 430 12.00 1.44 -9.99
C THR A 430 13.53 1.43 -9.93
N ARG A 431 14.19 2.34 -10.65
CA ARG A 431 15.65 2.45 -10.65
C ARG A 431 16.20 2.83 -9.28
N THR A 432 15.57 3.78 -8.60
CA THR A 432 15.96 4.22 -7.25
C THR A 432 15.82 3.08 -6.27
N PHE A 433 14.69 2.38 -6.31
CA PHE A 433 14.45 1.24 -5.42
C PHE A 433 15.43 0.09 -5.65
N LEU A 434 15.58 -0.36 -6.91
CA LEU A 434 16.47 -1.47 -7.23
C LEU A 434 17.94 -1.16 -6.93
N LYS A 435 18.38 0.10 -7.06
CA LYS A 435 19.74 0.51 -6.70
C LYS A 435 20.04 0.25 -5.22
N ALA A 436 19.08 0.46 -4.32
CA ALA A 436 19.24 0.13 -2.91
C ALA A 436 19.26 -1.39 -2.67
N VAL A 437 18.39 -2.14 -3.35
CA VAL A 437 18.29 -3.60 -3.23
C VAL A 437 19.60 -4.31 -3.62
N VAL A 438 20.26 -3.85 -4.70
CA VAL A 438 21.50 -4.46 -5.23
C VAL A 438 22.79 -3.85 -4.68
N ASP A 439 22.71 -2.97 -3.67
CA ASP A 439 23.89 -2.38 -3.07
C ASP A 439 24.79 -3.48 -2.44
N ARG A 440 26.10 -3.40 -2.68
CA ARG A 440 27.06 -4.44 -2.25
C ARG A 440 27.22 -4.56 -0.74
N GLU A 441 27.12 -3.46 0.00
CA GLU A 441 27.30 -3.46 1.46
C GLU A 441 25.97 -3.47 2.19
N LYS A 442 24.98 -2.73 1.68
CA LYS A 442 23.72 -2.45 2.38
C LYS A 442 22.52 -3.18 1.77
N GLY A 443 22.66 -3.71 0.56
CA GLY A 443 21.59 -4.39 -0.15
C GLY A 443 21.20 -5.74 0.44
N ILE A 444 20.18 -6.32 -0.19
CA ILE A 444 19.53 -7.59 0.21
C ILE A 444 19.55 -8.64 -0.91
N ALA A 445 20.18 -8.38 -2.05
CA ALA A 445 20.36 -9.39 -3.10
C ALA A 445 21.19 -10.58 -2.55
N THR A 446 20.61 -11.77 -2.54
CA THR A 446 21.23 -13.00 -2.01
C THR A 446 21.75 -13.90 -3.12
N SER A 447 21.09 -13.87 -4.28
CA SER A 447 21.49 -14.63 -5.46
C SER A 447 22.42 -13.81 -6.36
N LYS A 448 23.07 -14.50 -7.31
CA LYS A 448 23.81 -13.81 -8.38
C LYS A 448 22.90 -13.03 -9.33
N LEU A 449 21.59 -13.30 -9.34
CA LEU A 449 20.66 -12.81 -10.35
C LEU A 449 19.29 -12.52 -9.72
N LEU A 450 18.92 -11.25 -9.60
CA LEU A 450 17.51 -10.91 -9.35
C LEU A 450 16.69 -11.18 -10.61
N SER A 451 15.49 -11.73 -10.44
CA SER A 451 14.61 -12.00 -11.57
C SER A 451 13.16 -11.62 -11.31
N HIS A 452 12.50 -11.11 -12.34
CA HIS A 452 11.07 -10.91 -12.35
C HIS A 452 10.32 -12.23 -12.58
N VAL A 453 9.27 -12.45 -11.79
CA VAL A 453 8.39 -13.62 -11.83
C VAL A 453 6.96 -13.10 -11.85
N ALA A 454 6.19 -13.42 -12.87
CA ALA A 454 4.82 -12.92 -13.01
C ALA A 454 3.81 -14.07 -12.99
N LEU A 455 2.86 -14.01 -12.05
CA LEU A 455 1.69 -14.88 -11.98
C LEU A 455 0.57 -14.26 -12.81
N ASN A 456 0.05 -15.02 -13.77
CA ASN A 456 -0.99 -14.57 -14.68
C ASN A 456 -2.26 -15.40 -14.48
N GLU A 457 -3.36 -14.73 -14.14
CA GLU A 457 -4.71 -15.27 -14.20
C GLU A 457 -5.28 -14.98 -15.60
N ILE A 458 -5.32 -15.99 -16.46
CA ILE A 458 -5.73 -15.85 -17.86
C ILE A 458 -7.13 -16.45 -18.02
N PRO A 459 -8.15 -15.70 -18.50
CA PRO A 459 -9.52 -16.19 -18.62
C PRO A 459 -9.69 -17.50 -19.41
N THR A 460 -8.83 -17.73 -20.41
CA THR A 460 -8.88 -18.90 -21.30
C THR A 460 -7.98 -20.06 -20.88
N TYR A 461 -7.23 -19.92 -19.77
CA TYR A 461 -6.36 -20.97 -19.24
C TYR A 461 -6.91 -21.47 -17.89
N HIS A 462 -6.86 -22.78 -17.65
CA HIS A 462 -7.58 -23.41 -16.54
C HIS A 462 -6.96 -23.19 -15.15
N LYS A 463 -5.81 -22.52 -15.06
CA LYS A 463 -5.05 -22.29 -13.83
C LYS A 463 -4.14 -21.06 -13.96
N LEU A 464 -3.48 -20.68 -12.87
CA LEU A 464 -2.44 -19.65 -12.91
C LEU A 464 -1.26 -20.10 -13.78
N LEU A 465 -0.77 -19.19 -14.62
CA LEU A 465 0.43 -19.39 -15.42
C LEU A 465 1.53 -18.46 -14.92
N LEU A 466 2.65 -19.04 -14.50
CA LEU A 466 3.84 -18.27 -14.15
C LEU A 466 4.70 -18.07 -15.40
N THR A 467 4.94 -16.81 -15.75
CA THR A 467 5.91 -16.43 -16.78
C THR A 467 7.18 -15.93 -16.12
N THR A 468 8.33 -16.47 -16.50
CA THR A 468 9.62 -15.96 -16.03
C THR A 468 9.98 -14.63 -16.69
N ASP A 469 11.09 -14.07 -16.23
CA ASP A 469 11.54 -12.71 -16.47
C ASP A 469 11.23 -12.12 -17.85
N GLY A 470 10.37 -11.10 -17.84
CA GLY A 470 10.07 -10.23 -18.99
C GLY A 470 10.37 -8.76 -18.71
N GLY A 471 11.18 -8.44 -17.70
CA GLY A 471 11.35 -7.06 -17.21
C GLY A 471 12.72 -6.67 -16.65
N MET A 472 13.60 -7.62 -16.31
CA MET A 472 14.91 -7.36 -15.69
C MET A 472 16.07 -8.01 -16.45
N VAL A 473 16.01 -9.33 -16.68
CA VAL A 473 17.16 -10.08 -17.24
C VAL A 473 17.10 -10.08 -18.77
N THR A 474 18.00 -9.33 -19.40
CA THR A 474 17.94 -9.03 -20.85
C THR A 474 18.22 -10.23 -21.76
N SER A 475 19.34 -10.91 -21.55
CA SER A 475 19.74 -12.11 -22.31
C SER A 475 20.34 -13.14 -21.36
N PRO A 476 19.49 -13.91 -20.66
CA PRO A 476 19.94 -14.88 -19.68
C PRO A 476 20.75 -15.99 -20.35
N SER A 477 21.94 -16.25 -19.82
CA SER A 477 22.73 -17.44 -20.12
C SER A 477 22.04 -18.72 -19.63
N LYS A 478 22.57 -19.88 -20.02
CA LYS A 478 22.07 -21.19 -19.55
C LYS A 478 21.98 -21.27 -18.02
N GLU A 479 23.05 -20.86 -17.32
CA GLU A 479 23.08 -20.86 -15.85
C GLU A 479 22.06 -19.89 -15.25
N GLU A 480 21.88 -18.71 -15.85
CA GLU A 480 20.87 -17.76 -15.39
C GLU A 480 19.45 -18.28 -15.60
N LYS A 481 19.18 -19.00 -16.70
CA LYS A 481 17.88 -19.67 -16.92
C LYS A 481 17.60 -20.74 -15.86
N LYS A 482 18.62 -21.48 -15.38
CA LYS A 482 18.45 -22.42 -14.25
C LYS A 482 18.00 -21.69 -12.98
N ILE A 483 18.56 -20.50 -12.72
CA ILE A 483 18.14 -19.65 -11.58
C ILE A 483 16.70 -19.15 -11.78
N LEU A 484 16.33 -18.71 -12.99
CA LEU A 484 14.95 -18.31 -13.31
C LEU A 484 13.94 -19.44 -13.04
N ILE A 485 14.29 -20.67 -13.41
CA ILE A 485 13.47 -21.86 -13.16
C ILE A 485 13.35 -22.11 -11.65
N GLN A 486 14.46 -22.04 -10.91
CA GLN A 486 14.45 -22.23 -9.45
C GLN A 486 13.58 -21.20 -8.74
N HIS A 487 13.69 -19.92 -9.10
CA HIS A 487 12.81 -18.87 -8.56
C HIS A 487 11.33 -19.13 -8.89
N GLY A 488 11.03 -19.57 -10.11
CA GLY A 488 9.66 -19.96 -10.49
C GLY A 488 9.15 -21.14 -9.67
N ILE A 489 9.96 -22.19 -9.49
CA ILE A 489 9.60 -23.37 -8.67
C ILE A 489 9.35 -22.95 -7.22
N GLU A 490 10.19 -22.09 -6.65
CA GLU A 490 10.03 -21.58 -5.29
C GLU A 490 8.67 -20.90 -5.11
N VAL A 491 8.31 -19.99 -6.03
CA VAL A 491 7.00 -19.32 -6.00
C VAL A 491 5.86 -20.33 -6.13
N MET A 492 5.93 -21.25 -7.09
CA MET A 492 4.88 -22.27 -7.30
C MET A 492 4.71 -23.19 -6.08
N ASN A 493 5.80 -23.60 -5.44
CA ASN A 493 5.78 -24.39 -4.21
C ASN A 493 5.09 -23.62 -3.07
N LYS A 494 5.38 -22.31 -2.92
CA LYS A 494 4.78 -21.46 -1.88
C LYS A 494 3.27 -21.27 -2.06
N ILE A 495 2.76 -21.35 -3.28
CA ILE A 495 1.31 -21.30 -3.55
C ILE A 495 0.65 -22.69 -3.63
N GLY A 496 1.36 -23.75 -3.23
CA GLY A 496 0.81 -25.10 -3.08
C GLY A 496 0.99 -26.04 -4.28
N VAL A 497 1.77 -25.66 -5.29
CA VAL A 497 2.12 -26.55 -6.42
C VAL A 497 3.47 -27.20 -6.16
N ALA A 498 3.46 -28.40 -5.57
CA ALA A 498 4.67 -29.10 -5.11
C ALA A 498 5.65 -29.47 -6.24
N LYS A 499 5.14 -30.00 -7.37
CA LYS A 499 5.95 -30.42 -8.53
C LYS A 499 5.46 -29.71 -9.81
N PRO A 500 5.80 -28.43 -10.00
CA PRO A 500 5.32 -27.63 -11.12
C PRO A 500 5.85 -28.15 -12.47
N LYS A 501 5.07 -27.93 -13.53
CA LYS A 501 5.39 -28.26 -14.93
C LYS A 501 6.03 -27.06 -15.62
N VAL A 502 7.27 -27.20 -16.05
CA VAL A 502 8.11 -26.17 -16.66
C VAL A 502 8.24 -26.43 -18.15
N GLY A 503 7.78 -25.48 -18.97
CA GLY A 503 7.98 -25.47 -20.41
C GLY A 503 9.10 -24.51 -20.82
N LEU A 504 10.18 -25.04 -21.41
CA LEU A 504 11.29 -24.26 -21.96
C LEU A 504 10.99 -23.90 -23.43
N LEU A 505 10.59 -22.66 -23.66
CA LEU A 505 10.06 -22.22 -24.93
C LEU A 505 11.15 -22.12 -26.01
N ALA A 506 10.91 -22.76 -27.15
CA ALA A 506 11.69 -22.60 -28.36
C ALA A 506 10.81 -22.68 -29.62
N ALA A 507 11.29 -22.10 -30.72
CA ALA A 507 10.56 -22.07 -31.99
C ALA A 507 10.51 -23.42 -32.72
N ALA A 508 11.23 -24.44 -32.24
CA ALA A 508 11.24 -25.78 -32.79
C ALA A 508 10.97 -26.79 -31.68
N GLU A 509 10.14 -27.81 -31.95
CA GLU A 509 9.82 -28.86 -30.97
C GLU A 509 10.86 -30.00 -30.93
N LYS A 510 11.93 -29.86 -31.72
CA LYS A 510 13.09 -30.74 -31.71
C LYS A 510 14.35 -29.89 -31.72
N VAL A 511 15.39 -30.40 -31.07
CA VAL A 511 16.72 -29.77 -31.09
C VAL A 511 17.14 -29.47 -32.53
N ASN A 512 17.40 -28.20 -32.78
CA ASN A 512 17.96 -27.71 -34.02
C ASN A 512 19.24 -26.96 -33.70
N PRO A 513 20.42 -27.45 -34.13
CA PRO A 513 21.71 -26.78 -33.88
C PRO A 513 21.78 -25.33 -34.38
N LYS A 514 20.87 -24.92 -35.27
CA LYS A 514 20.76 -23.53 -35.78
C LYS A 514 19.90 -22.62 -34.91
N ILE A 515 19.17 -23.16 -33.93
CA ILE A 515 18.30 -22.41 -33.02
C ILE A 515 18.86 -22.57 -31.61
N THR A 516 19.62 -21.57 -31.15
CA THR A 516 20.31 -21.59 -29.85
C THR A 516 19.38 -21.93 -28.70
N SER A 517 18.17 -21.34 -28.67
CA SER A 517 17.19 -21.62 -27.63
C SER A 517 16.72 -23.07 -27.59
N SER A 518 16.74 -23.78 -28.74
CA SER A 518 16.37 -25.19 -28.77
C SER A 518 17.45 -26.11 -28.20
N VAL A 519 18.72 -25.75 -28.40
CA VAL A 519 19.87 -26.48 -27.84
C VAL A 519 19.95 -26.25 -26.34
N GLU A 520 19.84 -24.99 -25.90
CA GLU A 520 19.87 -24.66 -24.47
C GLU A 520 18.70 -25.28 -23.70
N ALA A 521 17.49 -25.30 -24.28
CA ALA A 521 16.34 -25.92 -23.64
C ALA A 521 16.55 -27.41 -23.38
N GLU A 522 17.10 -28.15 -24.35
CA GLU A 522 17.44 -29.57 -24.16
C GLU A 522 18.50 -29.77 -23.08
N GLU A 523 19.58 -28.97 -23.10
CA GLU A 523 20.64 -29.08 -22.10
C GLU A 523 20.11 -28.80 -20.68
N ILE A 524 19.32 -27.74 -20.51
CA ILE A 524 18.72 -27.39 -19.21
C ILE A 524 17.77 -28.50 -18.74
N MET A 525 16.94 -29.04 -19.64
CA MET A 525 16.03 -30.14 -19.32
C MET A 525 16.81 -31.36 -18.81
N GLN A 526 17.85 -31.79 -19.52
CA GLN A 526 18.67 -32.94 -19.12
C GLN A 526 19.39 -32.70 -17.79
N GLU A 527 19.93 -31.49 -17.57
CA GLU A 527 20.57 -31.13 -16.31
C GLU A 527 19.57 -31.19 -15.14
N PHE A 528 18.37 -30.61 -15.27
CA PHE A 528 17.36 -30.67 -14.21
C PHE A 528 16.86 -32.09 -13.93
N GLN A 529 16.68 -32.91 -14.96
CA GLN A 529 16.28 -34.31 -14.80
C GLN A 529 17.36 -35.14 -14.08
N ASN A 530 18.64 -34.79 -14.23
CA ASN A 530 19.74 -35.46 -13.54
C ASN A 530 19.99 -34.92 -12.13
N GLU A 531 19.97 -33.59 -11.96
CA GLU A 531 20.32 -32.91 -10.72
C GLU A 531 19.16 -32.84 -9.72
N ALA A 532 17.92 -32.70 -10.19
CA ALA A 532 16.74 -32.46 -9.35
C ALA A 532 15.43 -33.03 -9.96
N PRO A 533 15.35 -34.34 -10.25
CA PRO A 533 14.21 -34.97 -10.95
C PRO A 533 12.86 -34.81 -10.23
N ASP A 534 12.88 -34.58 -8.92
CA ASP A 534 11.68 -34.44 -8.10
C ASP A 534 11.23 -32.98 -7.92
N SER A 535 12.05 -32.02 -8.33
CA SER A 535 11.73 -30.59 -8.20
C SER A 535 10.60 -30.14 -9.12
N CYS A 536 10.56 -30.66 -10.35
CA CYS A 536 9.60 -30.26 -11.37
C CYS A 536 9.44 -31.33 -12.44
N TRP A 537 8.39 -31.21 -13.24
CA TRP A 537 8.36 -31.81 -14.57
C TRP A 537 8.89 -30.77 -15.55
N ILE A 538 9.93 -31.09 -16.31
CA ILE A 538 10.54 -30.13 -17.25
C ILE A 538 10.57 -30.72 -18.64
N ASP A 539 10.20 -29.91 -19.62
CA ASP A 539 10.20 -30.28 -21.03
C ASP A 539 10.63 -29.09 -21.91
N GLY A 540 11.39 -29.39 -22.95
CA GLY A 540 12.11 -28.42 -23.73
C GLY A 540 13.07 -29.09 -24.72
N PRO A 541 13.17 -28.61 -25.97
CA PRO A 541 12.47 -27.45 -26.52
C PRO A 541 11.00 -27.70 -26.86
N ILE A 542 10.11 -26.85 -26.33
CA ILE A 542 8.65 -26.94 -26.55
C ILE A 542 8.09 -25.61 -27.07
N SER A 543 7.09 -25.64 -27.95
CA SER A 543 6.42 -24.43 -28.43
C SER A 543 5.31 -23.98 -27.47
N LEU A 544 4.94 -22.70 -27.51
CA LEU A 544 3.95 -22.11 -26.59
C LEU A 544 2.55 -22.75 -26.72
N ASP A 545 2.13 -23.07 -27.95
CA ASP A 545 0.86 -23.75 -28.23
C ASP A 545 0.84 -25.17 -27.64
N LEU A 546 1.95 -25.90 -27.71
CA LEU A 546 2.08 -27.22 -27.08
C LEU A 546 2.13 -27.16 -25.57
N SER A 547 2.77 -26.15 -24.97
CA SER A 547 2.85 -26.04 -23.51
C SER A 547 1.50 -25.64 -22.87
N LEU A 548 0.66 -24.90 -23.60
CA LEU A 548 -0.60 -24.34 -23.06
C LEU A 548 -1.89 -24.96 -23.61
N SER A 549 -1.87 -25.69 -24.74
CA SER A 549 -3.07 -26.33 -25.30
C SER A 549 -2.99 -27.86 -25.35
N LYS A 550 -3.82 -28.52 -24.53
CA LYS A 550 -4.01 -29.99 -24.60
C LYS A 550 -4.53 -30.44 -25.96
N GLU A 551 -5.32 -29.60 -26.62
CA GLU A 551 -5.85 -29.89 -27.94
C GLU A 551 -4.75 -29.93 -29.00
N VAL A 552 -3.85 -28.94 -29.01
CA VAL A 552 -2.71 -28.91 -29.94
C VAL A 552 -1.76 -30.07 -29.68
N ALA A 553 -1.46 -30.38 -28.41
CA ALA A 553 -0.64 -31.54 -28.03
C ALA A 553 -1.21 -32.87 -28.56
N ARG A 554 -2.52 -33.07 -28.42
CA ARG A 554 -3.22 -34.24 -28.95
C ARG A 554 -3.16 -34.29 -30.49
N ILE A 555 -3.36 -33.16 -31.18
CA ILE A 555 -3.33 -33.08 -32.64
C ILE A 555 -1.92 -33.37 -33.19
N LYS A 556 -0.87 -32.88 -32.53
CA LYS A 556 0.53 -33.09 -32.92
C LYS A 556 1.11 -34.41 -32.40
N HIS A 557 0.34 -35.21 -31.65
CA HIS A 557 0.82 -36.44 -30.99
C HIS A 557 2.07 -36.21 -30.11
N TYR A 558 2.07 -35.10 -29.36
CA TYR A 558 3.18 -34.74 -28.47
C TYR A 558 2.84 -35.18 -27.03
N GLU A 559 3.54 -36.20 -26.53
CA GLU A 559 3.33 -36.74 -25.18
C GLU A 559 4.36 -36.17 -24.20
N SER A 560 3.88 -35.40 -23.23
CA SER A 560 4.67 -34.87 -22.12
C SER A 560 3.75 -34.47 -20.96
N PRO A 561 4.18 -34.61 -19.69
CA PRO A 561 3.43 -34.11 -18.54
C PRO A 561 3.19 -32.59 -18.57
N VAL A 562 4.02 -31.85 -19.32
CA VAL A 562 3.97 -30.40 -19.47
C VAL A 562 3.00 -29.98 -20.59
N ALA A 563 2.77 -30.85 -21.58
CA ALA A 563 2.02 -30.52 -22.78
C ALA A 563 0.55 -30.17 -22.47
N GLY A 564 0.16 -28.93 -22.75
CA GLY A 564 -1.15 -28.37 -22.49
C GLY A 564 -1.46 -28.08 -21.02
N ASP A 565 -0.46 -28.16 -20.15
CA ASP A 565 -0.65 -28.06 -18.71
C ASP A 565 0.57 -27.44 -18.00
N ALA A 566 1.33 -26.58 -18.67
CA ALA A 566 2.44 -25.86 -18.04
C ALA A 566 1.98 -25.00 -16.85
N ASP A 567 2.76 -25.03 -15.78
CA ASP A 567 2.65 -24.15 -14.61
C ASP A 567 3.60 -22.94 -14.76
N ILE A 568 4.77 -23.19 -15.35
CA ILE A 568 5.84 -22.22 -15.59
C ILE A 568 6.23 -22.26 -17.06
N VAL A 569 6.37 -21.10 -17.68
CA VAL A 569 6.97 -20.96 -19.02
C VAL A 569 8.20 -20.07 -18.96
N VAL A 570 9.28 -20.57 -19.56
CA VAL A 570 10.59 -19.90 -19.62
C VAL A 570 10.92 -19.59 -21.06
N GLY A 571 11.15 -18.32 -21.36
CA GLY A 571 11.56 -17.87 -22.70
C GLY A 571 13.07 -17.79 -22.88
N PRO A 572 13.52 -17.59 -24.13
CA PRO A 572 14.94 -17.46 -24.43
C PRO A 572 15.55 -16.12 -23.99
N ASP A 573 14.76 -15.05 -23.98
CA ASP A 573 15.21 -13.68 -23.71
C ASP A 573 14.06 -12.77 -23.24
N ILE A 574 14.42 -11.56 -22.80
CA ILE A 574 13.47 -10.56 -22.30
C ILE A 574 12.45 -10.14 -23.36
N THR A 575 12.85 -10.09 -24.63
CA THR A 575 11.97 -9.61 -25.70
C THR A 575 10.80 -10.57 -25.87
N THR A 576 11.10 -11.87 -25.90
CA THR A 576 10.10 -12.93 -26.02
C THR A 576 9.15 -12.91 -24.83
N MET A 577 9.68 -12.83 -23.61
CA MET A 577 8.86 -12.88 -22.40
C MET A 577 8.09 -11.59 -22.13
N ASN A 578 8.63 -10.43 -22.51
CA ASN A 578 7.92 -9.15 -22.42
C ASN A 578 6.75 -9.11 -23.41
N VAL A 579 6.98 -9.52 -24.67
CA VAL A 579 5.91 -9.63 -25.67
C VAL A 579 4.84 -10.61 -25.21
N LEU A 580 5.22 -11.75 -24.63
CA LEU A 580 4.26 -12.71 -24.07
C LEU A 580 3.45 -12.09 -22.93
N GLY A 581 4.09 -11.49 -21.92
CA GLY A 581 3.42 -10.89 -20.78
C GLY A 581 2.45 -9.76 -21.18
N LYS A 582 2.87 -8.88 -22.11
CA LYS A 582 2.00 -7.81 -22.64
C LYS A 582 0.88 -8.38 -23.51
N SER A 583 1.12 -9.45 -24.27
CA SER A 583 0.06 -10.13 -25.03
C SER A 583 -0.98 -10.77 -24.10
N LEU A 584 -0.56 -11.39 -22.99
CA LEU A 584 -1.48 -11.99 -22.01
C LEU A 584 -2.38 -10.92 -21.38
N THR A 585 -1.80 -9.80 -20.93
CA THR A 585 -2.56 -8.73 -20.27
C THR A 585 -3.44 -7.94 -21.25
N ILE A 586 -2.89 -7.52 -22.40
CA ILE A 586 -3.59 -6.64 -23.36
C ILE A 586 -4.56 -7.42 -24.25
N LEU A 587 -4.16 -8.58 -24.78
CA LEU A 587 -4.95 -9.32 -25.77
C LEU A 587 -5.79 -10.43 -25.14
N ALA A 588 -5.29 -11.10 -24.10
CA ALA A 588 -6.00 -12.20 -23.44
C ALA A 588 -6.78 -11.78 -22.18
N GLY A 589 -6.69 -10.50 -21.78
CA GLY A 589 -7.38 -9.98 -20.60
C GLY A 589 -6.87 -10.56 -19.28
N ALA A 590 -5.62 -11.01 -19.23
CA ALA A 590 -5.03 -11.59 -18.04
C ALA A 590 -4.81 -10.54 -16.94
N LYS A 591 -5.00 -10.95 -15.68
CA LYS A 591 -4.55 -10.18 -14.52
C LYS A 591 -3.16 -10.68 -14.11
N MET A 592 -2.21 -9.76 -14.00
CA MET A 592 -0.82 -10.08 -13.70
C MET A 592 -0.43 -9.57 -12.31
N ALA A 593 0.27 -10.40 -11.54
CA ALA A 593 0.97 -10.01 -10.31
C ALA A 593 2.47 -10.28 -10.47
N GLY A 594 3.30 -9.24 -10.31
CA GLY A 594 4.75 -9.31 -10.47
C GLY A 594 5.50 -9.36 -9.13
N LEU A 595 6.45 -10.27 -9.01
CA LEU A 595 7.39 -10.38 -7.90
C LEU A 595 8.83 -10.37 -8.42
N ILE A 596 9.75 -9.78 -7.66
CA ILE A 596 11.19 -9.95 -7.86
C ILE A 596 11.71 -10.95 -6.83
N MET A 597 12.36 -11.99 -7.32
CA MET A 597 13.01 -13.04 -6.54
C MET A 597 14.54 -12.89 -6.61
N GLY A 598 15.24 -13.53 -5.67
CA GLY A 598 16.71 -13.51 -5.57
C GLY A 598 17.27 -12.50 -4.55
N ALA A 599 16.40 -11.84 -3.79
CA ALA A 599 16.72 -11.07 -2.59
C ALA A 599 16.45 -11.88 -1.32
N SER A 600 16.81 -11.38 -0.14
CA SER A 600 16.55 -12.04 1.15
C SER A 600 15.05 -12.14 1.47
N VAL A 601 14.26 -11.25 0.88
CA VAL A 601 12.79 -11.26 0.90
C VAL A 601 12.25 -11.04 -0.52
N PRO A 602 11.08 -11.59 -0.87
CA PRO A 602 10.44 -11.29 -2.15
C PRO A 602 10.02 -9.81 -2.21
N ILE A 603 10.09 -9.23 -3.41
CA ILE A 603 9.73 -7.82 -3.62
C ILE A 603 8.54 -7.74 -4.57
N VAL A 604 7.41 -7.23 -4.08
CA VAL A 604 6.20 -7.00 -4.85
C VAL A 604 6.38 -5.75 -5.71
N MET A 605 6.16 -5.92 -7.02
CA MET A 605 6.21 -4.85 -8.00
C MET A 605 4.79 -4.51 -8.45
N GLN A 606 4.27 -3.36 -8.05
CA GLN A 606 3.04 -2.84 -8.65
C GLN A 606 3.33 -2.23 -10.02
N GLU A 607 2.68 -2.73 -11.07
CA GLU A 607 2.42 -1.94 -12.27
C GLU A 607 1.29 -0.96 -11.92
N VAL A 608 1.65 0.23 -11.43
CA VAL A 608 0.68 1.32 -11.28
C VAL A 608 0.33 1.78 -12.69
N LYS A 609 -0.91 1.52 -13.12
CA LYS A 609 -1.41 2.03 -14.40
C LYS A 609 -1.45 3.56 -14.28
N GLN A 610 -0.57 4.24 -15.01
CA GLN A 610 -0.51 5.70 -15.01
C GLN A 610 -1.80 6.26 -15.61
N MET A 611 -2.43 7.18 -14.89
CA MET A 611 -3.60 7.90 -15.34
C MET A 611 -3.19 8.92 -16.40
N LYS A 612 -3.85 8.90 -17.55
CA LYS A 612 -3.52 9.73 -18.71
C LYS A 612 -4.72 10.57 -19.13
N ILE A 613 -4.57 11.89 -19.11
CA ILE A 613 -5.63 12.83 -19.44
C ILE A 613 -5.17 13.79 -20.53
N LEU A 614 -6.03 14.05 -21.52
CA LEU A 614 -5.80 15.09 -22.52
C LEU A 614 -6.76 16.25 -22.29
N ALA A 615 -6.25 17.45 -22.02
CA ALA A 615 -7.08 18.65 -21.89
C ALA A 615 -7.03 19.51 -23.17
N ILE A 616 -8.19 20.02 -23.59
CA ILE A 616 -8.38 20.76 -24.86
C ILE A 616 -9.10 22.08 -24.59
N ASN A 617 -8.48 23.17 -25.01
CA ASN A 617 -9.02 24.53 -24.83
C ASN A 617 -8.94 25.31 -26.15
N PRO A 618 -10.02 25.32 -26.95
CA PRO A 618 -10.06 26.08 -28.20
C PRO A 618 -10.31 27.56 -27.94
N GLY A 619 -9.37 28.40 -28.37
CA GLY A 619 -9.48 29.85 -28.40
C GLY A 619 -9.77 30.38 -29.81
N SER A 620 -9.87 31.72 -29.91
CA SER A 620 -10.20 32.44 -31.15
C SER A 620 -9.18 32.22 -32.27
N THR A 621 -7.89 32.26 -31.95
CA THR A 621 -6.78 32.15 -32.92
C THR A 621 -5.81 31.02 -32.58
N SER A 622 -6.15 30.18 -31.60
CA SER A 622 -5.32 29.04 -31.22
C SER A 622 -6.17 27.94 -30.57
N THR A 623 -5.61 26.73 -30.47
CA THR A 623 -6.10 25.66 -29.59
C THR A 623 -4.97 25.29 -28.64
N LYS A 624 -5.18 25.46 -27.34
CA LYS A 624 -4.25 24.95 -26.32
C LYS A 624 -4.60 23.49 -26.03
N VAL A 625 -3.58 22.64 -25.94
CA VAL A 625 -3.69 21.22 -25.60
C VAL A 625 -2.62 20.86 -24.57
N SER A 626 -2.98 20.04 -23.59
CA SER A 626 -2.04 19.49 -22.62
C SER A 626 -2.26 18.00 -22.39
N TYR A 627 -1.15 17.28 -22.21
CA TYR A 627 -1.13 15.88 -21.84
C TYR A 627 -0.67 15.74 -20.39
N TYR A 628 -1.56 15.20 -19.57
CA TYR A 628 -1.44 15.10 -18.13
C TYR A 628 -1.26 13.65 -17.74
N VAL A 629 -0.26 13.37 -16.90
CA VAL A 629 0.04 12.02 -16.41
C VAL A 629 0.29 12.10 -14.90
N ASP A 630 -0.51 11.36 -14.13
CA ASP A 630 -0.35 11.19 -12.67
C ASP A 630 0.02 12.48 -11.90
N GLY A 631 -0.83 13.50 -11.94
CA GLY A 631 -0.59 14.71 -11.16
C GLY A 631 0.05 15.87 -11.95
N GLU A 632 0.74 15.60 -13.07
CA GLU A 632 1.57 16.57 -13.78
C GLU A 632 1.25 16.74 -15.27
N ILE A 633 1.41 17.95 -15.78
CA ILE A 633 1.37 18.22 -17.23
C ILE A 633 2.74 17.88 -17.84
N ILE A 634 2.80 16.78 -18.59
CA ILE A 634 4.02 16.31 -19.26
C ILE A 634 4.29 17.10 -20.56
N LYS A 635 3.22 17.49 -21.26
CA LYS A 635 3.29 18.31 -22.48
C LYS A 635 2.19 19.35 -22.49
N GLU A 636 2.52 20.57 -22.89
CA GLU A 636 1.56 21.62 -23.18
C GLU A 636 1.98 22.35 -24.46
N GLN A 637 1.02 22.59 -25.35
CA GLN A 637 1.26 23.34 -26.58
C GLN A 637 0.06 24.21 -26.95
N GLY A 638 0.33 25.48 -27.28
CA GLY A 638 -0.62 26.34 -27.99
C GLY A 638 -0.44 26.19 -29.49
N ILE A 639 -1.42 25.63 -30.18
CA ILE A 639 -1.39 25.47 -31.64
C ILE A 639 -2.10 26.67 -32.26
N SER A 640 -1.33 27.56 -32.87
CA SER A 640 -1.85 28.79 -33.50
C SER A 640 -2.53 28.48 -34.83
N HIS A 641 -3.66 29.17 -35.07
CA HIS A 641 -4.42 29.13 -36.32
C HIS A 641 -4.31 30.49 -37.00
N SER A 642 -3.89 30.52 -38.26
CA SER A 642 -3.79 31.78 -39.01
C SER A 642 -5.18 32.32 -39.36
N THR A 643 -5.30 33.64 -39.48
CA THR A 643 -6.55 34.29 -39.90
C THR A 643 -7.02 33.77 -41.27
N GLU A 644 -6.09 33.49 -42.19
CA GLU A 644 -6.39 32.95 -43.52
C GLU A 644 -6.97 31.53 -43.48
N GLU A 645 -6.53 30.69 -42.55
CA GLU A 645 -7.12 29.36 -42.34
C GLU A 645 -8.53 29.47 -41.78
N LEU A 646 -8.74 30.33 -40.79
CA LEU A 646 -10.02 30.48 -40.10
C LEU A 646 -11.09 31.17 -40.96
N GLN A 647 -10.71 32.08 -41.86
CA GLN A 647 -11.67 32.77 -42.76
C GLN A 647 -12.36 31.85 -43.77
N LYS A 648 -11.89 30.61 -43.94
CA LYS A 648 -12.50 29.62 -44.83
C LYS A 648 -13.82 29.07 -44.29
N PHE A 649 -14.06 29.21 -42.99
CA PHE A 649 -15.23 28.66 -42.29
C PHE A 649 -16.26 29.77 -42.07
N GLN A 650 -17.54 29.50 -42.35
CA GLN A 650 -18.60 30.48 -42.11
C GLN A 650 -18.89 30.61 -40.61
N ASN A 651 -19.06 29.48 -39.94
CA ASN A 651 -19.41 29.41 -38.53
C ASN A 651 -18.27 28.75 -37.74
N VAL A 652 -18.22 29.01 -36.44
CA VAL A 652 -17.20 28.39 -35.56
C VAL A 652 -17.31 26.86 -35.56
N VAL A 653 -18.52 26.32 -35.57
CA VAL A 653 -18.76 24.86 -35.54
C VAL A 653 -18.16 24.14 -36.76
N ASP A 654 -18.08 24.82 -37.90
CA ASP A 654 -17.52 24.26 -39.14
C ASP A 654 -16.00 24.01 -39.03
N GLN A 655 -15.33 24.56 -38.02
CA GLN A 655 -13.90 24.35 -37.75
C GLN A 655 -13.62 23.01 -37.03
N MET A 656 -14.64 22.24 -36.66
CA MET A 656 -14.51 21.01 -35.87
C MET A 656 -13.49 20.03 -36.47
N GLU A 657 -13.67 19.63 -37.73
CA GLU A 657 -12.79 18.65 -38.39
C GLU A 657 -11.35 19.16 -38.49
N PHE A 658 -11.18 20.43 -38.89
CA PHE A 658 -9.88 21.09 -38.98
C PHE A 658 -9.13 21.05 -37.65
N ARG A 659 -9.80 21.40 -36.54
CA ARG A 659 -9.16 21.41 -35.21
C ARG A 659 -8.93 20.00 -34.66
N ARG A 660 -9.81 19.03 -34.96
CA ARG A 660 -9.61 17.62 -34.58
C ARG A 660 -8.36 17.06 -35.24
N ASP A 661 -8.20 17.26 -36.54
CA ASP A 661 -7.08 16.69 -37.29
C ASP A 661 -5.74 17.27 -36.81
N ILE A 662 -5.73 18.54 -36.40
CA ILE A 662 -4.58 19.17 -35.72
C ILE A 662 -4.26 18.50 -34.37
N LEU A 663 -5.27 18.21 -33.55
CA LEU A 663 -5.07 17.54 -32.26
C LEU A 663 -4.53 16.12 -32.46
N LEU A 664 -5.07 15.37 -33.43
CA LEU A 664 -4.57 14.03 -33.77
C LEU A 664 -3.12 14.08 -34.29
N ALA A 665 -2.76 15.09 -35.08
CA ALA A 665 -1.39 15.30 -35.52
C ALA A 665 -0.45 15.63 -34.34
N PHE A 666 -0.88 16.44 -33.38
CA PHE A 666 -0.16 16.71 -32.14
C PHE A 666 0.06 15.42 -31.35
N MET A 667 -1.00 14.63 -31.12
CA MET A 667 -0.93 13.37 -30.38
C MET A 667 0.04 12.40 -31.05
N LYS A 668 -0.06 12.22 -32.37
CA LYS A 668 0.86 11.37 -33.13
C LYS A 668 2.31 11.83 -33.03
N LYS A 669 2.57 13.14 -33.08
CA LYS A 669 3.91 13.71 -32.98
C LYS A 669 4.52 13.49 -31.60
N GLU A 670 3.74 13.67 -30.53
CA GLU A 670 4.22 13.53 -29.16
C GLU A 670 4.13 12.08 -28.63
N GLY A 671 3.69 11.13 -29.47
CA GLY A 671 3.60 9.71 -29.11
C GLY A 671 2.45 9.38 -28.16
N ILE A 672 1.38 10.17 -28.19
CA ILE A 672 0.17 9.97 -27.38
C ILE A 672 -0.81 9.12 -28.18
N ASP A 673 -1.13 7.92 -27.69
CA ASP A 673 -2.18 7.07 -28.25
C ASP A 673 -3.52 7.42 -27.61
N PRO A 674 -4.56 7.84 -28.39
CA PRO A 674 -5.89 8.08 -27.85
C PRO A 674 -6.45 6.90 -27.03
N LYS A 675 -6.09 5.66 -27.39
CA LYS A 675 -6.58 4.44 -26.71
C LYS A 675 -6.01 4.24 -25.31
N GLU A 676 -4.93 4.94 -24.98
CA GLU A 676 -4.33 4.91 -23.65
C GLU A 676 -4.85 6.01 -22.72
N LEU A 677 -5.69 6.93 -23.22
CA LEU A 677 -6.27 7.99 -22.41
C LEU A 677 -7.38 7.44 -21.52
N ASP A 678 -7.38 7.82 -20.24
CA ASP A 678 -8.48 7.56 -19.32
C ASP A 678 -9.57 8.64 -19.44
N ALA A 679 -9.18 9.91 -19.71
CA ALA A 679 -10.13 10.99 -19.94
C ALA A 679 -9.66 12.04 -20.95
N VAL A 680 -10.62 12.69 -21.60
CA VAL A 680 -10.43 13.88 -22.44
C VAL A 680 -11.27 15.03 -21.89
N ALA A 681 -10.62 16.10 -21.44
CA ALA A 681 -11.26 17.25 -20.81
C ALA A 681 -11.34 18.45 -21.76
N GLY A 682 -12.54 18.81 -22.20
CA GLY A 682 -12.79 19.98 -23.04
C GLY A 682 -13.14 21.23 -22.23
N ARG A 683 -12.74 22.41 -22.69
CA ARG A 683 -13.31 23.66 -22.16
C ARG A 683 -14.80 23.73 -22.45
N GLY A 684 -15.59 24.09 -21.44
CA GLY A 684 -17.03 24.29 -21.59
C GLY A 684 -17.41 25.45 -22.50
N GLY A 685 -18.40 25.21 -23.36
CA GLY A 685 -18.97 26.19 -24.30
C GLY A 685 -20.03 27.11 -23.69
N SER A 686 -20.75 27.82 -24.55
CA SER A 686 -21.93 28.63 -24.21
C SER A 686 -23.16 27.75 -23.97
N LEU A 687 -23.18 27.09 -22.81
CA LEU A 687 -24.28 26.28 -22.32
C LEU A 687 -25.33 27.14 -21.58
N PRO A 688 -26.53 26.61 -21.30
CA PRO A 688 -27.44 27.17 -20.30
C PRO A 688 -26.77 27.27 -18.91
N PRO A 689 -27.39 27.99 -17.95
CA PRO A 689 -26.94 28.01 -16.57
C PRO A 689 -26.79 26.58 -16.00
N VAL A 690 -25.60 26.26 -15.47
CA VAL A 690 -25.28 24.97 -14.85
C VAL A 690 -24.47 25.17 -13.56
N SER A 691 -24.51 24.22 -12.63
CA SER A 691 -23.64 24.28 -11.43
C SER A 691 -22.16 24.03 -11.77
N SER A 692 -21.22 24.39 -10.89
CA SER A 692 -19.80 24.09 -11.07
C SER A 692 -19.51 22.57 -11.07
N GLY A 693 -18.37 22.16 -11.63
CA GLY A 693 -17.89 20.77 -11.66
C GLY A 693 -17.80 20.15 -13.06
N ALA A 694 -17.63 18.83 -13.07
CA ALA A 694 -17.52 18.04 -14.29
C ALA A 694 -18.88 17.69 -14.88
N TYR A 695 -19.02 17.82 -16.21
CA TYR A 695 -20.18 17.30 -16.95
C TYR A 695 -19.71 16.38 -18.07
N GLU A 696 -20.37 15.24 -18.23
CA GLU A 696 -20.15 14.34 -19.35
C GLU A 696 -20.47 15.05 -20.67
N VAL A 697 -19.62 14.84 -21.68
CA VAL A 697 -19.96 15.22 -23.05
C VAL A 697 -20.85 14.14 -23.66
N ASN A 698 -22.16 14.33 -23.51
CA ASN A 698 -23.20 13.50 -24.09
C ASN A 698 -23.80 14.11 -25.38
N ASP A 699 -24.68 13.35 -26.04
CA ASP A 699 -25.32 13.74 -27.29
C ASP A 699 -26.15 15.03 -27.16
N ASP A 700 -26.83 15.21 -26.03
CA ASP A 700 -27.61 16.42 -25.73
C ASP A 700 -26.73 17.67 -25.71
N MET A 701 -25.55 17.60 -25.07
CA MET A 701 -24.60 18.71 -25.01
C MET A 701 -24.07 19.04 -26.40
N ILE A 702 -23.70 18.02 -27.18
CA ILE A 702 -23.20 18.18 -28.55
C ILE A 702 -24.28 18.82 -29.42
N TYR A 703 -25.52 18.32 -29.36
CA TYR A 703 -26.63 18.86 -30.12
C TYR A 703 -26.90 20.32 -29.75
N TYR A 704 -26.92 20.66 -28.46
CA TYR A 704 -27.13 22.02 -27.99
C TYR A 704 -26.05 22.98 -28.51
N LEU A 705 -24.79 22.61 -28.39
CA LEU A 705 -23.64 23.44 -28.82
C LEU A 705 -23.54 23.59 -30.33
N LYS A 706 -24.03 22.61 -31.12
CA LYS A 706 -24.04 22.66 -32.58
C LYS A 706 -25.25 23.41 -33.14
N ASN A 707 -26.43 23.24 -32.56
CA ASN A 707 -27.70 23.59 -33.22
C ASN A 707 -28.60 24.55 -32.45
N VAL A 708 -28.47 24.64 -31.12
CA VAL A 708 -29.41 25.40 -30.27
C VAL A 708 -28.83 26.75 -29.85
N THR A 709 -27.58 26.75 -29.36
CA THR A 709 -26.95 27.97 -28.88
C THR A 709 -26.81 29.01 -29.99
N GLN A 710 -27.28 30.24 -29.72
CA GLN A 710 -27.16 31.37 -30.65
C GLN A 710 -25.81 32.12 -30.47
N ILE A 711 -25.02 31.71 -29.48
CA ILE A 711 -23.73 32.33 -29.17
C ILE A 711 -22.62 31.52 -29.83
N GLU A 712 -22.13 32.01 -30.96
CA GLU A 712 -20.95 31.45 -31.59
C GLU A 712 -19.68 31.83 -30.81
N HIS A 713 -19.05 30.83 -30.20
CA HIS A 713 -17.77 31.00 -29.51
C HIS A 713 -16.87 29.78 -29.72
N PRO A 714 -15.54 29.96 -29.93
CA PRO A 714 -14.58 28.86 -30.09
C PRO A 714 -14.64 27.80 -28.99
N SER A 715 -14.95 28.18 -27.75
CA SER A 715 -15.08 27.22 -26.65
C SER A 715 -16.22 26.22 -26.83
N ASN A 716 -17.21 26.47 -27.71
CA ASN A 716 -18.23 25.47 -28.05
C ASN A 716 -17.60 24.21 -28.69
N LEU A 717 -16.45 24.36 -29.37
CA LEU A 717 -15.70 23.23 -29.90
C LEU A 717 -15.02 22.40 -28.81
N GLY A 718 -14.88 22.90 -27.57
CA GLY A 718 -14.13 22.20 -26.52
C GLY A 718 -14.76 20.84 -26.18
N ALA A 719 -16.06 20.84 -25.88
CA ALA A 719 -16.82 19.62 -25.66
C ALA A 719 -16.80 18.70 -26.90
N ILE A 720 -17.07 19.28 -28.08
CA ILE A 720 -17.17 18.52 -29.34
C ILE A 720 -15.84 17.85 -29.68
N LEU A 721 -14.72 18.55 -29.54
CA LEU A 721 -13.38 17.99 -29.79
C LEU A 721 -13.01 16.94 -28.74
N ALA A 722 -13.39 17.12 -27.48
CA ALA A 722 -13.17 16.10 -26.45
C ALA A 722 -13.90 14.79 -26.80
N HIS A 723 -15.14 14.89 -27.29
CA HIS A 723 -15.90 13.75 -27.79
C HIS A 723 -15.25 13.11 -29.03
N GLU A 724 -14.85 13.90 -30.04
CA GLU A 724 -14.17 13.37 -31.24
C GLU A 724 -12.87 12.63 -30.93
N ILE A 725 -12.10 13.08 -29.93
CA ILE A 725 -10.90 12.37 -29.48
C ILE A 725 -11.26 11.12 -28.66
N LYS A 726 -12.30 11.17 -27.82
CA LYS A 726 -12.84 9.99 -27.12
C LYS A 726 -13.23 8.88 -28.09
N GLU A 727 -13.84 9.20 -29.23
CA GLU A 727 -14.21 8.20 -30.25
C GLU A 727 -13.01 7.49 -30.88
N GLN A 728 -11.79 8.05 -30.76
CA GLN A 728 -10.55 7.37 -31.16
C GLN A 728 -9.94 6.55 -30.01
N GLY A 729 -10.46 6.71 -28.79
CA GLY A 729 -9.98 6.09 -27.56
C GLY A 729 -10.46 4.66 -27.35
N SER A 730 -10.39 4.22 -26.10
CA SER A 730 -10.92 2.92 -25.67
C SER A 730 -12.34 3.08 -25.11
N GLU A 731 -13.06 1.97 -24.90
CA GLU A 731 -14.36 1.99 -24.22
C GLU A 731 -14.31 2.58 -22.79
N LYS A 732 -13.12 2.67 -22.19
CA LYS A 732 -12.90 3.26 -20.86
C LYS A 732 -12.64 4.75 -20.90
N THR A 733 -12.33 5.31 -22.06
CA THR A 733 -11.99 6.72 -22.21
C THR A 733 -13.25 7.56 -22.06
N ILE A 734 -13.28 8.45 -21.07
CA ILE A 734 -14.39 9.38 -20.87
C ILE A 734 -14.12 10.73 -21.52
N ALA A 735 -15.18 11.45 -21.89
CA ALA A 735 -15.09 12.84 -22.36
C ALA A 735 -15.95 13.71 -21.44
N LEU A 736 -15.37 14.79 -20.93
CA LEU A 736 -16.05 15.70 -20.03
C LEU A 736 -15.67 17.15 -20.32
N ILE A 737 -16.52 18.06 -19.90
CA ILE A 737 -16.15 19.46 -19.69
C ILE A 737 -16.04 19.76 -18.21
N TYR A 738 -15.34 20.84 -17.89
CA TYR A 738 -15.20 21.28 -16.51
C TYR A 738 -15.43 22.80 -16.41
N ASP A 739 -16.24 23.21 -15.42
CA ASP A 739 -16.55 24.61 -15.08
C ASP A 739 -16.78 25.53 -16.31
N PRO A 740 -17.85 25.31 -17.11
CA PRO A 740 -18.15 26.12 -18.29
C PRO A 740 -18.30 27.62 -17.95
N VAL A 741 -18.24 28.48 -18.98
CA VAL A 741 -18.45 29.93 -18.79
C VAL A 741 -19.84 30.30 -18.25
N SER A 742 -20.79 29.36 -18.29
CA SER A 742 -22.16 29.47 -17.79
C SER A 742 -22.38 28.86 -16.41
N VAL A 743 -21.31 28.62 -15.63
CA VAL A 743 -21.48 28.26 -14.22
C VAL A 743 -22.32 29.35 -13.52
N ASP A 744 -23.45 28.95 -12.96
CA ASP A 744 -24.39 29.83 -12.27
C ASP A 744 -24.73 29.23 -10.91
N GLU A 745 -24.18 29.85 -9.87
CA GLU A 745 -24.43 29.52 -8.47
C GLU A 745 -24.86 30.79 -7.71
N PHE A 746 -25.38 31.78 -8.44
CA PHE A 746 -25.82 33.06 -7.88
C PHE A 746 -26.89 32.88 -6.81
N GLU A 747 -26.81 33.70 -5.77
CA GLU A 747 -27.98 33.93 -4.92
C GLU A 747 -29.07 34.69 -5.69
N GLU A 748 -30.33 34.40 -5.40
CA GLU A 748 -31.46 35.04 -6.09
C GLU A 748 -31.44 36.57 -6.01
N VAL A 749 -30.93 37.12 -4.91
CA VAL A 749 -30.77 38.58 -4.76
C VAL A 749 -29.74 39.16 -5.73
N ALA A 750 -28.70 38.41 -6.08
CA ALA A 750 -27.65 38.84 -7.00
C ALA A 750 -28.16 38.97 -8.45
N ARG A 751 -29.30 38.35 -8.79
CA ARG A 751 -29.91 38.41 -10.13
C ARG A 751 -30.62 39.74 -10.44
N ILE A 752 -31.04 40.47 -9.40
CA ILE A 752 -31.88 41.67 -9.55
C ILE A 752 -31.03 42.85 -10.08
N SER A 753 -31.27 43.26 -11.33
CA SER A 753 -30.51 44.36 -11.97
C SER A 753 -30.98 45.78 -11.62
N GLY A 754 -32.19 45.92 -11.08
CA GLY A 754 -32.88 47.20 -10.88
C GLY A 754 -33.90 47.56 -11.98
N LEU A 755 -33.95 46.83 -13.09
CA LEU A 755 -35.01 46.96 -14.10
C LEU A 755 -35.68 45.61 -14.38
N LYS A 756 -36.99 45.51 -14.14
CA LYS A 756 -37.76 44.29 -14.43
C LYS A 756 -37.63 43.91 -15.91
N GLY A 757 -37.21 42.67 -16.18
CA GLY A 757 -36.98 42.14 -17.53
C GLY A 757 -35.51 42.13 -17.99
N ILE A 758 -34.61 42.72 -17.20
CA ILE A 758 -33.15 42.57 -17.37
C ILE A 758 -32.62 41.93 -16.09
N GLU A 759 -31.91 40.82 -16.22
CA GLU A 759 -31.31 40.10 -15.09
C GLU A 759 -29.79 40.12 -15.21
N ARG A 760 -29.11 40.19 -14.06
CA ARG A 760 -27.67 39.94 -13.99
C ARG A 760 -27.43 38.46 -14.27
N LYS A 761 -26.40 38.15 -15.05
CA LYS A 761 -26.09 36.78 -15.46
C LYS A 761 -24.72 36.37 -14.92
N SER A 762 -24.63 35.14 -14.44
CA SER A 762 -23.36 34.53 -14.04
C SER A 762 -22.59 34.09 -15.30
N ILE A 763 -21.86 35.02 -15.91
CA ILE A 763 -20.99 34.75 -17.06
C ILE A 763 -19.60 35.33 -16.77
N GLY A 764 -18.59 34.46 -16.79
CA GLY A 764 -17.21 34.87 -16.52
C GLY A 764 -16.19 33.75 -16.71
N HIS A 765 -15.01 33.94 -16.12
CA HIS A 765 -13.89 33.00 -16.22
C HIS A 765 -13.96 31.90 -15.14
N ALA A 766 -15.14 31.28 -14.97
CA ALA A 766 -15.44 30.36 -13.86
C ALA A 766 -14.37 29.27 -13.67
N LEU A 767 -13.95 28.60 -14.76
CA LEU A 767 -12.88 27.61 -14.76
C LEU A 767 -11.59 28.10 -14.08
N ASN A 768 -11.09 29.27 -14.48
CA ASN A 768 -9.86 29.81 -13.91
C ASN A 768 -10.09 30.33 -12.47
N MET A 769 -11.23 30.97 -12.22
CA MET A 769 -11.51 31.60 -10.93
C MET A 769 -11.68 30.56 -9.83
N ARG A 770 -12.46 29.49 -10.08
CA ARG A 770 -12.65 28.38 -9.14
C ARG A 770 -11.36 27.60 -8.93
N ALA A 771 -10.58 27.34 -9.99
CA ALA A 771 -9.27 26.68 -9.87
C ALA A 771 -8.29 27.46 -8.99
N VAL A 772 -8.24 28.78 -9.14
CA VAL A 772 -7.41 29.66 -8.30
C VAL A 772 -7.94 29.70 -6.88
N ALA A 773 -9.26 29.76 -6.66
CA ALA A 773 -9.83 29.71 -5.32
C ALA A 773 -9.45 28.41 -4.57
N MET A 774 -9.58 27.25 -5.24
CA MET A 774 -9.18 25.96 -4.68
C MET A 774 -7.68 25.90 -4.41
N LYS A 775 -6.85 26.40 -5.33
CA LYS A 775 -5.39 26.44 -5.17
C LYS A 775 -4.99 27.29 -3.96
N VAL A 776 -5.50 28.52 -3.87
CA VAL A 776 -5.20 29.44 -2.77
C VAL A 776 -5.68 28.86 -1.45
N ALA A 777 -6.88 28.27 -1.41
CA ALA A 777 -7.35 27.63 -0.18
C ALA A 777 -6.37 26.55 0.29
N ARG A 778 -5.99 25.62 -0.61
CA ARG A 778 -5.04 24.55 -0.29
C ARG A 778 -3.66 25.06 0.15
N GLU A 779 -3.09 26.03 -0.56
CA GLU A 779 -1.74 26.56 -0.27
C GLU A 779 -1.69 27.38 1.02
N GLU A 780 -2.81 27.99 1.41
CA GLU A 780 -2.94 28.77 2.65
C GLU A 780 -3.47 27.93 3.83
N GLY A 781 -3.62 26.61 3.68
CA GLY A 781 -4.14 25.72 4.72
C GLY A 781 -5.63 25.94 5.05
N LEU A 782 -6.39 26.50 4.11
CA LEU A 782 -7.83 26.72 4.20
C LEU A 782 -8.59 25.61 3.46
N ASP A 783 -9.84 25.36 3.89
CA ASP A 783 -10.76 24.49 3.17
C ASP A 783 -11.70 25.32 2.28
N TYR A 784 -11.62 25.14 0.97
CA TYR A 784 -12.47 25.82 -0.01
C TYR A 784 -13.98 25.66 0.28
N GLN A 785 -14.41 24.53 0.85
CA GLN A 785 -15.81 24.28 1.21
C GLN A 785 -16.27 25.09 2.43
N HIS A 786 -15.34 25.60 3.24
CA HIS A 786 -15.63 26.35 4.47
C HIS A 786 -15.09 27.78 4.47
N SER A 787 -14.44 28.21 3.38
CA SER A 787 -13.87 29.56 3.24
C SER A 787 -14.68 30.49 2.35
N THR A 788 -14.35 31.79 2.48
CA THR A 788 -14.83 32.88 1.66
C THR A 788 -13.66 33.54 0.93
N LEU A 789 -13.64 33.49 -0.40
CA LEU A 789 -12.58 34.07 -1.21
C LEU A 789 -13.15 35.05 -2.23
N ILE A 790 -12.46 36.14 -2.49
CA ILE A 790 -12.73 36.98 -3.66
C ILE A 790 -11.66 36.71 -4.70
N VAL A 791 -12.05 36.39 -5.94
CA VAL A 791 -11.11 36.11 -7.02
C VAL A 791 -11.28 37.15 -8.12
N ALA A 792 -10.22 37.90 -8.40
CA ALA A 792 -10.17 38.87 -9.49
C ALA A 792 -9.33 38.31 -10.65
N HIS A 793 -10.00 37.93 -11.74
CA HIS A 793 -9.34 37.58 -12.99
C HIS A 793 -9.12 38.84 -13.82
N LEU A 794 -7.85 39.23 -14.00
CA LEU A 794 -7.42 40.49 -14.58
C LEU A 794 -6.69 40.26 -15.92
N GLY A 795 -7.29 40.73 -17.01
CA GLY A 795 -6.79 40.47 -18.36
C GLY A 795 -7.52 41.27 -19.44
N GLY A 796 -7.71 40.62 -20.61
CA GLY A 796 -8.46 41.21 -21.73
C GLY A 796 -9.90 41.57 -21.36
N GLY A 797 -10.53 40.81 -20.46
CA GLY A 797 -11.77 41.18 -19.77
C GLY A 797 -11.57 40.94 -18.27
N ASN A 798 -12.06 41.86 -17.44
CA ASN A 798 -11.94 41.74 -16.00
C ASN A 798 -13.23 41.16 -15.43
N THR A 799 -13.11 40.08 -14.67
CA THR A 799 -14.21 39.50 -13.89
C THR A 799 -13.76 39.32 -12.46
N ILE A 800 -14.61 39.70 -11.51
CA ILE A 800 -14.33 39.56 -10.08
C ILE A 800 -15.48 38.74 -9.48
N SER A 801 -15.20 37.65 -8.78
CA SER A 801 -16.22 36.81 -8.15
C SER A 801 -16.00 36.72 -6.66
N ILE A 802 -17.09 36.43 -5.93
CA ILE A 802 -17.02 35.98 -4.55
C ILE A 802 -17.41 34.50 -4.47
N HIS A 803 -16.53 33.73 -3.84
CA HIS A 803 -16.70 32.33 -3.55
C HIS A 803 -17.03 32.19 -2.06
N TYR A 804 -18.16 31.58 -1.75
CA TYR A 804 -18.62 31.34 -0.38
C TYR A 804 -19.02 29.88 -0.24
N LYS A 805 -18.41 29.17 0.71
CA LYS A 805 -18.70 27.75 0.99
C LYS A 805 -18.68 26.88 -0.27
N GLY A 806 -17.58 26.96 -1.02
CA GLY A 806 -17.38 26.19 -2.24
C GLY A 806 -18.11 26.69 -3.49
N LYS A 807 -18.97 27.73 -3.41
CA LYS A 807 -19.82 28.19 -4.52
C LYS A 807 -19.54 29.63 -4.95
N MET A 808 -19.67 29.92 -6.24
CA MET A 808 -19.55 31.28 -6.79
C MET A 808 -20.89 32.03 -6.70
N ILE A 809 -21.14 32.70 -5.57
CA ILE A 809 -22.47 33.23 -5.22
C ILE A 809 -22.83 34.60 -5.80
N ASP A 810 -21.83 35.36 -6.27
CA ASP A 810 -22.01 36.61 -7.03
C ASP A 810 -20.73 36.89 -7.84
N LEU A 811 -20.85 37.64 -8.93
CA LEU A 811 -19.72 38.12 -9.71
C LEU A 811 -20.03 39.47 -10.35
N ILE A 812 -18.98 40.27 -10.56
CA ILE A 812 -18.99 41.47 -11.37
C ILE A 812 -18.40 41.10 -12.73
N SER A 813 -19.23 41.20 -13.77
CA SER A 813 -18.87 40.89 -15.16
C SER A 813 -18.11 42.04 -15.82
N ASP A 814 -17.54 41.77 -16.99
CA ASP A 814 -16.74 42.75 -17.73
C ASP A 814 -17.56 43.83 -18.47
N ASP A 815 -18.90 43.80 -18.39
CA ASP A 815 -19.83 44.86 -18.79
C ASP A 815 -20.41 45.67 -17.62
N GLU A 816 -20.37 45.15 -16.40
CA GLU A 816 -20.85 45.85 -15.19
C GLU A 816 -19.72 46.54 -14.43
N GLY A 817 -18.52 45.98 -14.52
CA GLY A 817 -17.41 46.22 -13.61
C GLY A 817 -16.32 47.17 -14.10
N PRO A 818 -15.09 47.00 -13.56
CA PRO A 818 -13.95 47.81 -13.96
C PRO A 818 -13.63 47.62 -15.44
N PHE A 819 -13.18 48.68 -16.11
CA PHE A 819 -12.59 48.53 -17.43
C PHE A 819 -11.35 47.63 -17.38
N SER A 820 -11.05 46.95 -18.50
CA SER A 820 -9.97 45.98 -18.62
C SER A 820 -8.84 46.50 -19.54
N THR A 821 -7.92 45.64 -19.97
CA THR A 821 -6.92 46.04 -20.96
C THR A 821 -7.52 46.32 -22.35
N GLU A 822 -8.67 45.72 -22.68
CA GLU A 822 -9.32 45.81 -24.01
C GLU A 822 -10.80 46.18 -23.99
N ARG A 823 -11.47 46.10 -22.84
CA ARG A 823 -12.91 46.34 -22.70
C ARG A 823 -13.20 47.55 -21.84
N THR A 824 -14.29 48.24 -22.14
CA THR A 824 -14.64 49.49 -21.46
C THR A 824 -15.16 49.31 -20.03
N GLY A 825 -15.52 48.09 -19.62
CA GLY A 825 -16.27 47.89 -18.38
C GLY A 825 -17.63 48.58 -18.41
N GLY A 826 -18.17 48.87 -17.23
CA GLY A 826 -19.39 49.65 -17.06
C GLY A 826 -19.24 51.09 -17.54
N LEU A 827 -20.13 51.52 -18.45
CA LEU A 827 -20.19 52.89 -18.95
C LEU A 827 -21.41 53.65 -18.40
N PRO A 828 -21.34 54.98 -18.20
CA PRO A 828 -22.49 55.74 -17.72
C PRO A 828 -23.61 55.76 -18.78
N LEU A 829 -24.76 55.17 -18.45
CA LEU A 829 -25.89 54.96 -19.37
C LEU A 829 -26.35 56.23 -20.11
N LYS A 830 -26.32 57.40 -19.43
CA LYS A 830 -26.73 58.68 -20.03
C LYS A 830 -25.91 59.07 -21.27
N TYR A 831 -24.64 58.66 -21.34
CA TYR A 831 -23.75 58.94 -22.47
C TYR A 831 -23.68 57.77 -23.45
N LEU A 832 -23.91 56.54 -22.96
CA LEU A 832 -23.95 55.35 -23.82
C LEU A 832 -25.18 55.33 -24.73
N MET A 833 -26.37 55.69 -24.21
CA MET A 833 -27.61 55.59 -24.98
C MET A 833 -27.58 56.36 -26.31
N PRO A 834 -27.14 57.64 -26.37
CA PRO A 834 -27.04 58.36 -27.64
C PRO A 834 -26.10 57.66 -28.64
N LEU A 835 -24.94 57.20 -28.19
CA LEU A 835 -23.97 56.48 -29.04
C LEU A 835 -24.57 55.21 -29.65
N CYS A 836 -25.43 54.50 -28.92
CA CYS A 836 -26.13 53.33 -29.46
C CYS A 836 -27.11 53.65 -30.59
N TYR A 837 -27.57 54.90 -30.72
CA TYR A 837 -28.38 55.36 -31.85
C TYR A 837 -27.54 55.89 -33.02
N GLU A 838 -26.29 56.27 -32.76
CA GLU A 838 -25.34 56.77 -33.76
C GLU A 838 -24.53 55.65 -34.43
N HIS A 839 -24.29 54.55 -33.72
CA HIS A 839 -23.51 53.41 -34.17
C HIS A 839 -24.37 52.15 -34.32
N SER A 840 -23.98 51.28 -35.24
CA SER A 840 -24.56 49.94 -35.33
C SER A 840 -24.18 49.09 -34.11
N LEU A 841 -25.00 48.06 -33.82
CA LEU A 841 -24.69 47.09 -32.76
C LEU A 841 -23.28 46.48 -32.91
N LYS A 842 -22.87 46.21 -34.16
CA LYS A 842 -21.55 45.65 -34.47
C LYS A 842 -20.42 46.61 -34.09
N GLU A 843 -20.58 47.91 -34.40
CA GLU A 843 -19.61 48.94 -34.03
C GLU A 843 -19.55 49.13 -32.51
N MET A 844 -20.71 49.19 -31.85
CA MET A 844 -20.77 49.29 -30.39
C MET A 844 -20.12 48.09 -29.71
N LEU A 845 -20.38 46.86 -30.18
CA LEU A 845 -19.74 45.65 -29.64
C LEU A 845 -18.23 45.65 -29.89
N ARG A 846 -17.74 46.21 -31.00
CA ARG A 846 -16.29 46.35 -31.27
C ARG A 846 -15.65 47.33 -30.29
N LEU A 847 -16.23 48.52 -30.11
CA LEU A 847 -15.76 49.52 -29.15
C LEU A 847 -15.75 48.95 -27.73
N TYR A 848 -16.83 48.28 -27.34
CA TYR A 848 -16.96 47.67 -26.03
C TYR A 848 -15.98 46.50 -25.80
N LYS A 849 -15.86 45.54 -26.74
CA LYS A 849 -15.13 44.28 -26.50
C LYS A 849 -13.66 44.28 -26.92
N ARG A 850 -13.22 45.17 -27.83
CA ARG A 850 -11.90 45.06 -28.49
C ARG A 850 -11.09 46.35 -28.57
N GLU A 851 -11.75 47.50 -28.42
CA GLU A 851 -11.14 48.83 -28.59
C GLU A 851 -11.38 49.72 -27.37
N GLY A 852 -11.81 49.13 -26.26
CA GLY A 852 -12.04 49.82 -25.00
C GLY A 852 -10.84 49.71 -24.06
N GLY A 853 -11.07 50.14 -22.82
CA GLY A 853 -10.12 49.94 -21.72
C GLY A 853 -8.77 50.64 -21.94
N LEU A 854 -7.70 50.07 -21.40
CA LEU A 854 -6.35 50.64 -21.53
C LEU A 854 -5.92 50.82 -22.98
N LYS A 855 -6.34 49.92 -23.88
CA LYS A 855 -6.04 50.04 -25.32
C LYS A 855 -6.62 51.31 -25.94
N SER A 856 -7.80 51.75 -25.51
CA SER A 856 -8.41 53.00 -26.00
C SER A 856 -7.61 54.24 -25.60
N TYR A 857 -6.96 54.22 -24.43
CA TYR A 857 -6.21 55.36 -23.89
C TYR A 857 -4.73 55.32 -24.28
N ALA A 858 -4.11 54.14 -24.24
CA ALA A 858 -2.68 53.94 -24.42
C ALA A 858 -2.28 53.55 -25.85
N GLY A 859 -3.22 53.06 -26.67
CA GLY A 859 -2.96 52.46 -27.98
C GLY A 859 -2.49 51.00 -27.93
N THR A 860 -2.35 50.41 -26.74
CA THR A 860 -1.86 49.04 -26.51
C THR A 860 -2.63 48.39 -25.37
N SER A 861 -2.84 47.07 -25.43
CA SER A 861 -3.41 46.28 -24.31
C SER A 861 -2.35 45.65 -23.40
N SER A 862 -1.06 45.90 -23.68
CA SER A 862 0.06 45.39 -22.89
C SER A 862 0.28 46.21 -21.62
N ALA A 863 -0.08 45.64 -20.47
CA ALA A 863 0.17 46.26 -19.16
C ALA A 863 1.67 46.56 -18.94
N LYS A 864 2.56 45.70 -19.43
CA LYS A 864 4.01 45.89 -19.34
C LYS A 864 4.48 47.13 -20.11
N GLU A 865 4.01 47.30 -21.34
CA GLU A 865 4.37 48.46 -22.18
C GLU A 865 3.85 49.77 -21.56
N ILE A 866 2.65 49.73 -20.98
CA ILE A 866 2.05 50.87 -20.27
C ILE A 866 2.89 51.25 -19.05
N GLU A 867 3.31 50.27 -18.24
CA GLU A 867 4.16 50.49 -17.08
C GLU A 867 5.53 51.06 -17.47
N GLU A 868 6.15 50.55 -18.55
CA GLU A 868 7.41 51.09 -19.09
C GLU A 868 7.27 52.56 -19.49
N ARG A 869 6.16 52.95 -20.14
CA ARG A 869 5.86 54.34 -20.49
C ARG A 869 5.65 55.24 -19.26
N ILE A 870 4.93 54.74 -18.25
CA ILE A 870 4.73 55.47 -16.98
C ILE A 870 6.06 55.72 -16.28
N LEU A 871 6.92 54.69 -16.20
CA LEU A 871 8.26 54.83 -15.63
C LEU A 871 9.15 55.80 -16.43
N ALA A 872 8.88 55.95 -17.73
CA ALA A 872 9.54 56.95 -18.59
C ALA A 872 8.95 58.38 -18.45
N GLY A 873 7.94 58.60 -17.60
CA GLY A 873 7.38 59.92 -17.28
C GLY A 873 6.07 60.28 -17.98
N ASP A 874 5.32 59.31 -18.50
CA ASP A 874 3.98 59.54 -19.08
C ASP A 874 2.91 59.73 -17.99
N GLU A 875 2.77 60.97 -17.50
CA GLU A 875 1.85 61.35 -16.41
C GLU A 875 0.36 61.17 -16.77
N GLU A 876 -0.03 61.39 -18.04
CA GLU A 876 -1.42 61.19 -18.48
C GLU A 876 -1.78 59.71 -18.42
N LEU A 877 -0.89 58.85 -18.92
CA LEU A 877 -1.09 57.41 -18.86
C LEU A 877 -1.04 56.89 -17.43
N LYS A 878 -0.26 57.51 -16.54
CA LYS A 878 -0.25 57.17 -15.12
C LYS A 878 -1.63 57.36 -14.50
N ILE A 879 -2.31 58.47 -14.76
CA ILE A 879 -3.67 58.72 -14.24
C ILE A 879 -4.65 57.66 -14.75
N VAL A 880 -4.56 57.27 -16.02
CA VAL A 880 -5.39 56.21 -16.60
C VAL A 880 -5.12 54.85 -15.93
N TYR A 881 -3.86 54.50 -15.69
CA TYR A 881 -3.48 53.24 -15.05
C TYR A 881 -3.86 53.22 -13.55
N ASP A 882 -3.74 54.36 -12.86
CA ASP A 882 -4.24 54.51 -11.49
C ASP A 882 -5.77 54.34 -11.45
N ALA A 883 -6.50 54.86 -12.44
CA ALA A 883 -7.95 54.69 -12.55
C ALA A 883 -8.34 53.22 -12.81
N TYR A 884 -7.56 52.49 -13.62
CA TYR A 884 -7.72 51.06 -13.85
C TYR A 884 -7.65 50.27 -12.54
N ILE A 885 -6.58 50.48 -11.76
CA ILE A 885 -6.37 49.84 -10.46
C ILE A 885 -7.46 50.25 -9.47
N TYR A 886 -7.84 51.53 -9.47
CA TYR A 886 -8.88 52.06 -8.59
C TYR A 886 -10.24 51.40 -8.82
N GLN A 887 -10.63 51.17 -10.07
CA GLN A 887 -11.90 50.50 -10.36
C GLN A 887 -11.88 49.02 -9.97
N ILE A 888 -10.76 48.32 -10.16
CA ILE A 888 -10.61 46.93 -9.68
C ILE A 888 -10.78 46.86 -8.15
N ALA A 889 -10.10 47.76 -7.42
CA ALA A 889 -10.23 47.85 -5.97
C ALA A 889 -11.68 48.11 -5.53
N LYS A 890 -12.41 48.97 -6.26
CA LYS A 890 -13.83 49.20 -6.01
C LYS A 890 -14.68 47.94 -6.24
N GLY A 891 -14.42 47.20 -7.31
CA GLY A 891 -15.14 45.95 -7.61
C GLY A 891 -14.96 44.90 -6.52
N ILE A 892 -13.71 44.71 -6.05
CA ILE A 892 -13.40 43.83 -4.92
C ILE A 892 -14.10 44.31 -3.64
N GLY A 893 -14.02 45.61 -3.36
CA GLY A 893 -14.68 46.22 -2.19
C GLY A 893 -16.20 46.05 -2.20
N SER A 894 -16.86 46.13 -3.36
CA SER A 894 -18.30 45.89 -3.45
C SER A 894 -18.65 44.42 -3.17
N LEU A 895 -17.88 43.47 -3.69
CA LEU A 895 -18.15 42.05 -3.44
C LEU A 895 -17.90 41.64 -1.99
N ALA A 896 -16.95 42.28 -1.30
CA ALA A 896 -16.75 42.04 0.13
C ALA A 896 -18.01 42.29 0.97
N THR A 897 -18.91 43.17 0.52
CA THR A 897 -20.18 43.41 1.22
C THR A 897 -21.16 42.25 1.13
N VAL A 898 -21.02 41.36 0.13
CA VAL A 898 -21.86 40.17 -0.05
C VAL A 898 -21.67 39.17 1.11
N SER A 899 -20.45 39.06 1.65
CA SER A 899 -20.16 38.25 2.85
C SER A 899 -20.08 39.05 4.15
N ASN A 900 -20.70 40.24 4.20
CA ASN A 900 -20.62 41.17 5.35
C ASN A 900 -19.19 41.56 5.74
N GLY A 901 -18.27 41.60 4.77
CA GLY A 901 -16.85 41.89 4.98
C GLY A 901 -16.02 40.70 5.46
N LEU A 902 -16.62 39.53 5.68
CA LEU A 902 -15.91 38.33 6.10
C LEU A 902 -15.31 37.65 4.87
N VAL A 903 -14.05 37.94 4.59
CA VAL A 903 -13.29 37.39 3.45
C VAL A 903 -11.97 36.85 3.99
N ASP A 904 -11.66 35.59 3.70
CA ASP A 904 -10.43 34.95 4.17
C ASP A 904 -9.23 35.35 3.32
N ARG A 905 -9.41 35.40 1.99
CA ARG A 905 -8.37 35.77 1.02
C ARG A 905 -8.93 36.49 -0.20
N ILE A 906 -8.13 37.38 -0.78
CA ILE A 906 -8.37 37.97 -2.09
C ILE A 906 -7.31 37.42 -3.06
N ALA A 907 -7.73 36.72 -4.11
CA ALA A 907 -6.83 36.15 -5.11
C ALA A 907 -6.82 37.00 -6.39
N LEU A 908 -5.63 37.37 -6.87
CA LEU A 908 -5.45 38.04 -8.17
C LEU A 908 -4.92 37.03 -9.18
N THR A 909 -5.58 36.90 -10.34
CA THR A 909 -5.17 35.97 -11.40
C THR A 909 -5.32 36.62 -12.79
N GLY A 910 -4.95 35.90 -13.85
CA GLY A 910 -4.89 36.43 -15.21
C GLY A 910 -3.56 37.09 -15.54
N GLY A 911 -3.42 37.56 -16.78
CA GLY A 911 -2.16 38.09 -17.32
C GLY A 911 -1.68 39.37 -16.63
N VAL A 912 -2.57 40.17 -16.06
CA VAL A 912 -2.19 41.41 -15.37
C VAL A 912 -1.67 41.14 -13.95
N ALA A 913 -2.01 39.98 -13.35
CA ALA A 913 -1.53 39.62 -12.01
C ALA A 913 0.00 39.39 -11.93
N TYR A 914 0.71 39.33 -13.07
CA TYR A 914 2.18 39.39 -13.10
C TYR A 914 2.74 40.76 -12.69
N SER A 915 1.94 41.83 -12.77
CA SER A 915 2.39 43.17 -12.40
C SER A 915 2.47 43.33 -10.88
N LYS A 916 3.70 43.56 -10.41
CA LYS A 916 3.95 43.94 -9.01
C LYS A 916 3.36 45.31 -8.68
N ILE A 917 3.29 46.23 -9.64
CA ILE A 917 2.71 47.56 -9.44
C ILE A 917 1.22 47.42 -9.13
N VAL A 918 0.49 46.66 -9.96
CA VAL A 918 -0.95 46.40 -9.75
C VAL A 918 -1.19 45.72 -8.41
N ALA A 919 -0.46 44.64 -8.10
CA ALA A 919 -0.62 43.93 -6.83
C ALA A 919 -0.35 44.83 -5.61
N THR A 920 0.71 45.64 -5.65
CA THR A 920 1.08 46.54 -4.54
C THR A 920 0.06 47.67 -4.35
N GLU A 921 -0.40 48.28 -5.42
CA GLU A 921 -1.39 49.36 -5.35
C GLU A 921 -2.78 48.85 -4.97
N LEU A 922 -3.13 47.62 -5.34
CA LEU A 922 -4.32 46.94 -4.84
C LEU A 922 -4.18 46.65 -3.33
N GLU A 923 -3.07 46.09 -2.88
CA GLU A 923 -2.82 45.80 -1.46
C GLU A 923 -3.03 47.04 -0.57
N LYS A 924 -2.50 48.20 -0.98
CA LYS A 924 -2.71 49.47 -0.27
C LYS A 924 -4.18 49.86 -0.13
N ARG A 925 -5.03 49.48 -1.08
CA ARG A 925 -6.43 49.91 -1.17
C ARG A 925 -7.41 48.92 -0.55
N ILE A 926 -7.12 47.61 -0.61
CA ILE A 926 -8.06 46.55 -0.24
C ILE A 926 -7.46 45.52 0.73
N GLY A 927 -6.19 45.64 1.13
CA GLY A 927 -5.57 44.77 2.14
C GLY A 927 -6.24 44.85 3.52
N PHE A 928 -7.03 45.91 3.78
CA PHE A 928 -7.87 46.01 4.98
C PHE A 928 -9.06 45.05 4.98
N ILE A 929 -9.44 44.51 3.82
CA ILE A 929 -10.55 43.55 3.68
C ILE A 929 -10.04 42.14 3.99
N ALA A 930 -8.99 41.71 3.28
CA ALA A 930 -8.34 40.42 3.48
C ALA A 930 -6.93 40.43 2.85
N PRO A 931 -6.01 39.54 3.28
CA PRO A 931 -4.71 39.39 2.63
C PRO A 931 -4.85 39.02 1.15
N ILE A 932 -4.00 39.62 0.31
CA ILE A 932 -3.98 39.36 -1.13
C ILE A 932 -2.97 38.28 -1.48
N VAL A 933 -3.37 37.36 -2.36
CA VAL A 933 -2.51 36.34 -2.97
C VAL A 933 -2.50 36.54 -4.48
N ALA A 934 -1.34 36.80 -5.06
CA ALA A 934 -1.20 36.84 -6.52
C ALA A 934 -0.90 35.44 -7.06
N VAL A 935 -1.75 34.96 -7.96
CA VAL A 935 -1.60 33.70 -8.69
C VAL A 935 -1.58 34.02 -10.19
N PRO A 936 -0.44 34.48 -10.72
CA PRO A 936 -0.35 35.04 -12.07
C PRO A 936 -0.55 33.98 -13.16
N GLY A 937 -1.18 34.41 -14.26
CA GLY A 937 -1.36 33.59 -15.46
C GLY A 937 -2.73 32.93 -15.55
N GLU A 938 -2.84 32.01 -16.51
CA GLU A 938 -4.04 31.25 -16.81
C GLU A 938 -3.85 29.80 -16.35
N HIS A 939 -4.72 29.32 -15.46
CA HIS A 939 -4.70 27.98 -14.92
C HIS A 939 -5.70 27.04 -15.62
N GLU A 940 -6.15 27.38 -16.83
CA GLU A 940 -7.21 26.65 -17.52
C GLU A 940 -6.82 25.19 -17.83
N MET A 941 -5.58 24.94 -18.31
CA MET A 941 -5.13 23.60 -18.69
C MET A 941 -5.00 22.67 -17.48
N ILE A 942 -4.40 23.18 -16.40
CA ILE A 942 -4.27 22.43 -15.15
C ILE A 942 -5.64 22.24 -14.48
N ALA A 943 -6.55 23.22 -14.57
CA ALA A 943 -7.90 23.10 -14.04
C ALA A 943 -8.71 22.01 -14.74
N LEU A 944 -8.66 21.95 -16.08
CA LEU A 944 -9.29 20.88 -16.86
C LEU A 944 -8.72 19.51 -16.49
N SER A 945 -7.39 19.42 -16.42
CA SER A 945 -6.70 18.16 -16.11
C SER A 945 -7.02 17.66 -14.70
N LYS A 946 -6.93 18.54 -13.70
CA LYS A 946 -7.29 18.27 -12.29
C LYS A 946 -8.77 17.95 -12.11
N GLY A 947 -9.65 18.60 -12.88
CA GLY A 947 -11.07 18.30 -12.88
C GLY A 947 -11.36 16.88 -13.36
N ALA A 948 -10.75 16.48 -14.47
CA ALA A 948 -10.85 15.11 -14.97
C ALA A 948 -10.18 14.09 -14.05
N GLU A 949 -9.05 14.43 -13.42
CA GLU A 949 -8.36 13.58 -12.45
C GLU A 949 -9.31 13.17 -11.30
N ARG A 950 -10.01 14.14 -10.71
CA ARG A 950 -10.98 13.86 -9.64
C ARG A 950 -12.11 12.93 -10.08
N VAL A 951 -12.57 13.05 -11.32
CA VAL A 951 -13.60 12.15 -11.87
C VAL A 951 -13.05 10.74 -12.07
N VAL A 952 -11.85 10.60 -12.64
CA VAL A 952 -11.23 9.29 -12.90
C VAL A 952 -10.90 8.57 -11.59
N LEU A 953 -10.51 9.29 -10.55
CA LEU A 953 -10.26 8.75 -9.21
C LEU A 953 -11.54 8.47 -8.40
N GLY A 954 -12.69 8.95 -8.86
CA GLY A 954 -13.97 8.83 -8.13
C GLY A 954 -14.11 9.81 -6.95
N GLU A 955 -13.27 10.83 -6.86
CA GLU A 955 -13.34 11.90 -5.86
C GLU A 955 -14.44 12.93 -6.15
N GLU A 956 -14.82 13.09 -7.42
CA GLU A 956 -15.88 14.00 -7.87
C GLU A 956 -16.83 13.29 -8.83
N GLU A 957 -18.14 13.44 -8.60
CA GLU A 957 -19.18 12.86 -9.45
C GLU A 957 -19.28 13.61 -10.78
N MET A 958 -19.28 12.87 -11.89
CA MET A 958 -19.53 13.43 -13.23
C MET A 958 -21.02 13.63 -13.44
N LYS A 959 -21.44 14.85 -13.75
CA LYS A 959 -22.84 15.21 -13.96
C LYS A 959 -23.27 14.96 -15.40
N GLU A 960 -24.55 14.65 -15.60
CA GLU A 960 -25.14 14.57 -16.93
C GLU A 960 -25.70 15.95 -17.35
N PHE A 961 -25.46 16.35 -18.60
CA PHE A 961 -26.07 17.55 -19.17
C PHE A 961 -27.40 17.20 -19.84
N VAL A 962 -28.48 17.86 -19.44
CA VAL A 962 -29.80 17.72 -20.08
C VAL A 962 -30.17 19.05 -20.72
N SER A 963 -30.45 19.02 -22.02
CA SER A 963 -30.81 20.25 -22.75
C SER A 963 -32.16 20.78 -22.27
N PRO A 964 -32.27 22.05 -21.85
CA PRO A 964 -33.56 22.65 -21.49
C PRO A 964 -34.40 22.85 -22.76
N ASN A 965 -35.45 22.01 -22.90
CA ASN A 965 -36.39 21.91 -24.03
C ASN A 965 -35.90 21.12 -25.26
N VAL A 966 -35.65 19.82 -25.07
CA VAL A 966 -35.94 18.80 -26.10
C VAL A 966 -37.31 18.18 -25.82
#